data_AF-A0A2S6C8Y7-F1
#
_entry.id   AF-A0A2S6C8Y7-F1
#
_cell.length_a   1.000
_cell.length_b   1.000
_cell.length_c   1.000
_cell.angle_alpha   90.00
_cell.angle_beta   90.00
_cell.angle_gamma   90.00
#
_symmetry.space_group_name_H-M   'P 1'
#
loop_
_entity.id
_entity.type
_entity.pdbx_description
1 polymer ?
#
loop_
_entity_poly.entity_id
_entity_poly.type
_entity_poly.pdbx_seq_one_letter_code
_entity_poly.pdbx_strand_id
1 'polypeptide(L)'
;MCVWLTDAQLVRPTQSTHLGHGPMPAVMYKANGVMKIEEIIHNEPPRLLVIFDKDQVEITCIIADVLGHAYRLVDDLEGARGWSDEAVVGLDKDFITAPESLRSLDRTIIMTHCVDGRDSSNGRLTEYCDYDYLYSKTTPIRRDVARFLAFVLGQSKPHEDLRRKPRTTMLCMTFSDIRAALPNLDILSVGADAVELRVDLLRDPENEHNFGTVPSLKYVGEQLMLLRQRTELPIIFTTRCTSENGRFPMDDPELYYTYLRKAMQWGCEYIDVELWLPVEIRRRLAAEKGHSKIISAWHDFSGRFKWTSPQAQQIFQESALYSDVVKMIALVSSMEDNYELEYFRSTVQGQSHPPFSGLNMGVAGQLSRTLNKVFTPITHPLMPLIAAPGQLSAAEINSMLHSMGQMPELDIHAIGRVRTNGHAMFLEKCLNELSLPHRLICVEQPPSSSMQPYLARAQFGGAYINPPVGVENATYLPTLTESASAIGQVDTVAVRQTKSGNTLVADNVAWKGIRATLTRDFVPSAYAGRAAIVIANNEGQAAAAIYALTSLDIGALYTIGFQSSGHKQLQGLGDLDGIESPFAVISALPPGRSIAAVPVLKHFTAKNRKRATSAGKIFLDLSNGIKGNGDSVSIAESLGWAAYPCADYVSRIVVEAIRGLVGENVPCDFVRLAAGRGLYT
;
A
#
# COMPACT_ATOMS: atom_id res chain seq x y z
N MET A 1 34.30 9.61 -49.35
CA MET A 1 35.59 8.88 -49.36
C MET A 1 35.52 7.90 -48.20
N CYS A 2 35.38 6.57 -48.36
CA CYS A 2 35.93 5.61 -49.34
C CYS A 2 37.41 5.23 -49.07
N VAL A 3 37.80 3.99 -49.44
CA VAL A 3 39.06 3.25 -49.13
C VAL A 3 38.95 2.46 -47.80
N TRP A 4 38.74 1.13 -47.78
CA TRP A 4 39.60 -0.04 -48.19
C TRP A 4 40.68 -0.38 -47.11
N LEU A 5 41.12 -1.61 -46.81
CA LEU A 5 41.04 -2.97 -47.42
C LEU A 5 41.15 -4.07 -46.30
N THR A 6 40.45 -5.22 -46.50
CA THR A 6 40.83 -6.67 -46.35
C THR A 6 41.70 -7.17 -45.15
N ASP A 7 41.79 -8.45 -44.76
CA ASP A 7 41.99 -9.71 -45.51
C ASP A 7 41.08 -10.90 -45.14
N ALA A 8 40.99 -11.87 -46.06
CA ALA A 8 40.22 -13.11 -45.93
C ALA A 8 40.83 -14.27 -46.74
N GLN A 9 40.78 -15.49 -46.19
CA GLN A 9 40.94 -16.77 -46.91
C GLN A 9 39.88 -17.75 -46.34
N LEU A 10 38.92 -18.31 -47.09
CA LEU A 10 38.98 -19.23 -48.25
C LEU A 10 39.39 -20.67 -47.84
N VAL A 11 38.74 -21.79 -48.23
CA VAL A 11 37.48 -22.11 -48.98
C VAL A 11 37.25 -23.66 -48.86
N ARG A 12 36.12 -24.39 -49.09
CA ARG A 12 34.90 -24.23 -49.93
C ARG A 12 33.59 -24.87 -49.34
N PRO A 13 32.87 -25.96 -49.79
CA PRO A 13 31.39 -26.05 -49.59
C PRO A 13 30.74 -27.40 -49.13
N THR A 14 29.39 -27.42 -49.09
CA THR A 14 28.42 -28.54 -48.89
C THR A 14 28.22 -29.02 -47.43
N GLN A 15 27.04 -29.43 -46.97
CA GLN A 15 25.75 -29.78 -47.61
C GLN A 15 24.52 -29.13 -46.94
N SER A 16 23.33 -29.25 -47.56
CA SER A 16 22.03 -28.85 -46.98
C SER A 16 21.41 -29.94 -46.10
N THR A 17 20.99 -29.60 -44.87
CA THR A 17 20.05 -30.40 -44.05
C THR A 17 19.09 -29.50 -43.27
N HIS A 18 17.93 -30.02 -42.88
CA HIS A 18 16.90 -29.28 -42.15
C HIS A 18 17.30 -29.05 -40.69
N LEU A 19 17.12 -27.83 -40.20
CA LEU A 19 17.02 -27.54 -38.76
C LEU A 19 15.54 -27.45 -38.38
N GLY A 20 15.03 -28.48 -37.70
CA GLY A 20 13.69 -28.48 -37.15
C GLY A 20 13.55 -27.52 -35.96
N HIS A 21 12.31 -27.13 -35.64
CA HIS A 21 12.05 -26.39 -34.40
C HIS A 21 12.42 -27.25 -33.19
N GLY A 22 13.33 -26.75 -32.35
CA GLY A 22 13.49 -27.28 -31.00
C GLY A 22 12.19 -27.02 -30.20
N PRO A 23 11.70 -28.00 -29.41
CA PRO A 23 10.51 -27.79 -28.60
C PRO A 23 10.74 -26.68 -27.57
N MET A 24 9.73 -25.86 -27.32
CA MET A 24 9.75 -24.89 -26.22
C MET A 24 9.91 -25.64 -24.88
N PRO A 25 10.55 -25.02 -23.86
CA PRO A 25 10.71 -25.66 -22.55
C PRO A 25 9.35 -26.02 -21.96
N ALA A 26 9.13 -27.32 -21.74
CA ALA A 26 7.87 -27.82 -21.23
C ALA A 26 7.59 -27.31 -19.81
N VAL A 27 6.34 -26.93 -19.55
CA VAL A 27 5.88 -26.52 -18.21
C VAL A 27 6.11 -27.68 -17.23
N MET A 28 7.01 -27.48 -16.27
CA MET A 28 7.23 -28.45 -15.19
C MET A 28 6.08 -28.40 -14.18
N TYR A 29 5.01 -29.12 -14.50
CA TYR A 29 4.01 -29.53 -13.51
C TYR A 29 4.69 -30.40 -12.44
N LYS A 30 4.99 -29.83 -11.28
CA LYS A 30 5.22 -30.63 -10.07
C LYS A 30 3.90 -31.22 -9.62
N ALA A 31 3.89 -32.53 -9.38
CA ALA A 31 2.82 -33.15 -8.59
C ALA A 31 2.79 -32.49 -7.20
N ASN A 32 1.58 -32.33 -6.64
CA ASN A 32 1.25 -31.45 -5.52
C ASN A 32 1.37 -29.96 -5.89
N GLY A 33 0.39 -29.48 -6.67
CA GLY A 33 0.34 -28.10 -7.17
C GLY A 33 -0.08 -27.08 -6.10
N VAL A 34 0.88 -26.61 -5.31
CA VAL A 34 0.77 -25.33 -4.60
C VAL A 34 1.32 -24.24 -5.53
N MET A 35 0.43 -23.36 -6.01
CA MET A 35 0.80 -22.23 -6.87
C MET A 35 1.52 -21.18 -6.01
N LYS A 36 2.80 -20.94 -6.27
CA LYS A 36 3.63 -20.09 -5.39
C LYS A 36 3.52 -18.60 -5.77
N ILE A 37 2.34 -18.04 -5.56
CA ILE A 37 2.05 -16.60 -5.69
C ILE A 37 3.09 -15.83 -4.87
N GLU A 38 3.88 -14.95 -5.50
CA GLU A 38 5.00 -14.25 -4.82
C GLU A 38 4.54 -13.26 -3.72
N GLU A 39 3.25 -12.96 -3.67
CA GLU A 39 2.62 -12.14 -2.62
C GLU A 39 2.15 -12.93 -1.39
N ILE A 40 2.43 -14.24 -1.32
CA ILE A 40 2.24 -15.03 -0.09
C ILE A 40 3.16 -14.50 1.01
N ILE A 41 2.58 -14.30 2.18
CA ILE A 41 3.20 -13.70 3.36
C ILE A 41 3.83 -14.81 4.23
N HIS A 42 4.61 -14.45 5.24
CA HIS A 42 5.04 -15.42 6.24
C HIS A 42 3.84 -15.78 7.12
N ASN A 43 3.37 -17.02 7.02
CA ASN A 43 2.10 -17.47 7.60
C ASN A 43 2.25 -18.10 9.00
N GLU A 44 3.43 -18.00 9.63
CA GLU A 44 3.57 -18.32 11.04
C GLU A 44 2.88 -17.22 11.88
N PRO A 45 2.02 -17.59 12.85
CA PRO A 45 1.28 -16.62 13.63
C PRO A 45 2.26 -15.80 14.50
N PRO A 46 2.15 -14.46 14.51
CA PRO A 46 3.09 -13.61 15.24
C PRO A 46 2.97 -13.88 16.74
N ARG A 47 4.07 -14.25 17.40
CA ARG A 47 4.11 -14.44 18.86
C ARG A 47 4.28 -13.08 19.53
N LEU A 48 3.16 -12.45 19.87
CA LEU A 48 3.08 -11.11 20.45
C LEU A 48 2.98 -11.13 21.98
N LEU A 49 3.58 -10.11 22.59
CA LEU A 49 3.20 -9.59 23.90
C LEU A 49 2.63 -8.18 23.71
N VAL A 50 1.35 -8.01 24.04
CA VAL A 50 0.66 -6.72 24.11
C VAL A 50 0.77 -6.21 25.54
N ILE A 51 1.53 -5.15 25.75
CA ILE A 51 1.57 -4.45 27.04
C ILE A 51 0.57 -3.30 26.98
N PHE A 52 -0.31 -3.20 27.97
CA PHE A 52 -1.38 -2.22 28.00
C PHE A 52 -1.39 -1.37 29.28
N ASP A 53 -1.83 -0.12 29.16
CA ASP A 53 -2.11 0.73 30.31
C ASP A 53 -3.26 0.13 31.17
N LYS A 54 -3.35 0.53 32.43
CA LYS A 54 -4.37 0.02 33.34
C LYS A 54 -5.80 0.20 32.82
N ASP A 55 -6.63 -0.80 33.07
CA ASP A 55 -8.03 -0.89 32.61
C ASP A 55 -8.20 -0.81 31.06
N GLN A 56 -7.14 -1.12 30.30
CA GLN A 56 -7.16 -1.11 28.83
C GLN A 56 -7.26 -2.48 28.15
N VAL A 57 -7.50 -3.56 28.91
CA VAL A 57 -7.56 -4.98 28.45
C VAL A 57 -8.15 -5.19 27.04
N GLU A 58 -9.20 -4.45 26.70
CA GLU A 58 -9.88 -4.44 25.39
C GLU A 58 -8.94 -4.27 24.17
N ILE A 59 -7.81 -3.56 24.30
CA ILE A 59 -6.85 -3.41 23.20
C ILE A 59 -6.22 -4.75 22.79
N THR A 60 -5.98 -5.64 23.76
CA THR A 60 -5.50 -7.02 23.50
C THR A 60 -6.56 -7.81 22.73
N CYS A 61 -7.83 -7.66 23.09
CA CYS A 61 -8.96 -8.29 22.39
C CYS A 61 -9.04 -7.83 20.93
N ILE A 62 -8.88 -6.52 20.69
CA ILE A 62 -8.93 -5.93 19.34
C ILE A 62 -7.74 -6.41 18.51
N ILE A 63 -6.51 -6.37 19.05
CA ILE A 63 -5.30 -6.87 18.38
C ILE A 63 -5.46 -8.34 17.99
N ALA A 64 -5.90 -9.20 18.92
CA ALA A 64 -6.06 -10.62 18.64
C ALA A 64 -7.16 -10.90 17.61
N ASP A 65 -8.29 -10.19 17.64
CA ASP A 65 -9.37 -10.37 16.68
C ASP A 65 -8.99 -9.85 15.27
N VAL A 66 -8.20 -8.77 15.18
CA VAL A 66 -7.57 -8.28 13.93
C VAL A 66 -6.57 -9.29 13.34
N LEU A 67 -5.85 -10.00 14.20
CA LEU A 67 -4.98 -11.13 13.85
C LEU A 67 -5.75 -12.44 13.63
N GLY A 68 -7.06 -12.47 13.95
CA GLY A 68 -7.91 -13.65 13.87
C GLY A 68 -7.62 -14.73 14.92
N HIS A 69 -6.79 -14.47 15.93
CA HIS A 69 -6.37 -15.43 16.96
C HIS A 69 -7.16 -15.30 18.26
N ALA A 70 -6.99 -16.28 19.15
CA ALA A 70 -7.36 -16.12 20.55
C ALA A 70 -6.29 -15.28 21.28
N TYR A 71 -6.66 -14.70 22.42
CA TYR A 71 -5.72 -14.05 23.34
C TYR A 71 -5.80 -14.65 24.73
N ARG A 72 -4.79 -14.33 25.54
CA ARG A 72 -4.74 -14.60 26.98
C ARG A 72 -4.28 -13.37 27.74
N LEU A 73 -4.68 -13.27 29.00
CA LEU A 73 -4.15 -12.30 29.95
C LEU A 73 -3.27 -13.04 30.96
N VAL A 74 -2.15 -12.40 31.36
CA VAL A 74 -1.24 -12.90 32.39
C VAL A 74 -0.91 -11.78 33.38
N ASP A 75 -0.67 -12.15 34.63
CA ASP A 75 -0.42 -11.22 35.74
C ASP A 75 1.08 -11.02 36.02
N ASP A 76 1.97 -11.69 35.27
CA ASP A 76 3.43 -11.52 35.34
C ASP A 76 4.15 -11.92 34.03
N LEU A 77 5.47 -11.66 33.98
CA LEU A 77 6.34 -11.95 32.83
C LEU A 77 6.66 -13.44 32.65
N GLU A 78 6.63 -14.26 33.70
CA GLU A 78 6.89 -15.69 33.60
C GLU A 78 5.69 -16.44 32.99
N GLY A 79 4.47 -15.95 33.26
CA GLY A 79 3.27 -16.25 32.49
C GLY A 79 3.48 -15.96 31.00
N ALA A 80 4.02 -14.79 30.63
CA ALA A 80 4.28 -14.45 29.23
C ALA A 80 5.32 -15.37 28.54
N ARG A 81 6.27 -15.94 29.30
CA ARG A 81 7.19 -17.00 28.82
C ARG A 81 6.47 -18.33 28.61
N GLY A 82 5.62 -18.74 29.55
CA GLY A 82 5.07 -20.10 29.63
C GLY A 82 4.16 -20.53 28.47
N TRP A 83 3.51 -19.59 27.77
CA TRP A 83 2.53 -19.88 26.71
C TRP A 83 3.15 -19.83 25.30
N SER A 84 4.16 -20.66 25.02
CA SER A 84 4.88 -20.70 23.74
C SER A 84 3.97 -20.69 22.51
N ASP A 85 2.86 -21.43 22.60
CA ASP A 85 1.95 -21.77 21.50
C ASP A 85 0.85 -20.71 21.30
N GLU A 86 0.69 -19.76 22.23
CA GLU A 86 -0.31 -18.69 22.14
C GLU A 86 0.25 -17.46 21.40
N ALA A 87 -0.43 -17.09 20.31
CA ALA A 87 -0.04 -15.98 19.44
C ALA A 87 -0.14 -14.61 20.13
N VAL A 88 -1.16 -14.34 20.94
CA VAL A 88 -1.35 -13.03 21.58
C VAL A 88 -1.50 -13.17 23.09
N VAL A 89 -0.46 -12.74 23.82
CA VAL A 89 -0.51 -12.60 25.28
C VAL A 89 -0.64 -11.11 25.62
N GLY A 90 -1.54 -10.77 26.54
CA GLY A 90 -1.72 -9.43 27.10
C GLY A 90 -1.24 -9.35 28.55
N LEU A 91 -0.57 -8.25 28.90
CA LEU A 91 -0.03 -7.98 30.23
C LEU A 91 -0.27 -6.50 30.60
N ASP A 92 -0.78 -6.25 31.80
CA ASP A 92 -0.88 -4.88 32.33
C ASP A 92 0.52 -4.36 32.66
N LYS A 93 0.83 -3.12 32.25
CA LYS A 93 2.12 -2.47 32.50
C LYS A 93 2.49 -2.44 33.99
N ASP A 94 1.50 -2.37 34.89
CA ASP A 94 1.71 -2.22 36.34
C ASP A 94 2.44 -3.44 36.94
N PHE A 95 2.40 -4.60 36.27
CA PHE A 95 3.11 -5.81 36.69
C PHE A 95 4.59 -5.85 36.24
N ILE A 96 5.05 -4.93 35.38
CA ILE A 96 6.40 -4.95 34.81
C ILE A 96 7.38 -4.15 35.70
N THR A 97 7.91 -4.83 36.73
CA THR A 97 8.85 -4.23 37.69
C THR A 97 10.28 -4.08 37.16
N ALA A 98 10.68 -4.87 36.16
CA ALA A 98 12.02 -4.87 35.56
C ALA A 98 11.94 -4.85 34.01
N PRO A 99 11.81 -3.67 33.38
CA PRO A 99 11.62 -3.52 31.92
C PRO A 99 12.70 -4.22 31.08
N GLU A 100 13.94 -4.24 31.56
CA GLU A 100 15.06 -4.96 30.95
C GLU A 100 14.81 -6.45 30.70
N SER A 101 13.93 -7.10 31.48
CA SER A 101 13.55 -8.50 31.28
C SER A 101 12.79 -8.75 29.98
N LEU A 102 12.12 -7.73 29.41
CA LEU A 102 11.37 -7.84 28.16
C LEU A 102 12.26 -8.31 26.99
N ARG A 103 13.52 -7.83 26.93
CA ARG A 103 14.50 -8.22 25.91
C ARG A 103 14.94 -9.70 25.97
N SER A 104 14.48 -10.45 26.97
CA SER A 104 14.70 -11.90 27.11
C SER A 104 13.47 -12.73 26.71
N LEU A 105 12.43 -12.11 26.17
CA LEU A 105 11.25 -12.80 25.66
C LEU A 105 11.41 -13.10 24.17
N ASP A 106 11.09 -14.34 23.81
CA ASP A 106 11.02 -14.81 22.43
C ASP A 106 9.64 -14.46 21.83
N ARG A 107 9.37 -13.15 21.76
CA ARG A 107 8.12 -12.51 21.30
C ARG A 107 8.39 -11.12 20.74
N THR A 108 7.57 -10.65 19.80
CA THR A 108 7.50 -9.22 19.45
C THR A 108 6.65 -8.48 20.48
N ILE A 109 7.16 -7.36 20.99
CA ILE A 109 6.59 -6.64 22.13
C ILE A 109 6.03 -5.30 21.67
N ILE A 110 4.71 -5.16 21.82
CA ILE A 110 3.96 -3.96 21.43
C ILE A 110 3.46 -3.28 22.70
N MET A 111 4.00 -2.10 23.00
CA MET A 111 3.38 -1.19 23.98
C MET A 111 2.10 -0.60 23.36
N THR A 112 1.05 -0.45 24.15
CA THR A 112 -0.21 0.19 23.71
C THR A 112 -0.59 1.32 24.65
N HIS A 113 -0.98 2.46 24.09
CA HIS A 113 -1.22 3.69 24.85
C HIS A 113 -2.55 4.38 24.48
N CYS A 114 -3.40 4.58 25.49
CA CYS A 114 -4.71 5.24 25.34
C CYS A 114 -4.58 6.75 25.55
N VAL A 115 -4.59 7.54 24.47
CA VAL A 115 -4.34 9.01 24.54
C VAL A 115 -5.43 9.80 25.25
N ASP A 116 -6.61 9.22 25.48
CA ASP A 116 -7.72 9.83 26.23
C ASP A 116 -7.44 9.96 27.74
N GLY A 117 -6.42 9.27 28.24
CA GLY A 117 -6.06 9.24 29.65
C GLY A 117 -5.23 10.44 30.12
N ARG A 118 -5.26 10.72 31.42
CA ARG A 118 -4.31 11.63 32.08
C ARG A 118 -3.01 10.95 32.48
N ASP A 119 -2.92 9.65 32.29
CA ASP A 119 -1.83 8.82 32.81
C ASP A 119 -0.57 9.03 31.95
N SER A 120 0.47 9.61 32.54
CA SER A 120 1.72 9.88 31.85
C SER A 120 2.41 8.56 31.48
N SER A 121 2.62 8.30 30.19
CA SER A 121 3.33 7.10 29.73
C SER A 121 4.72 7.04 30.36
N ASN A 122 5.01 5.93 31.05
CA ASN A 122 6.26 5.75 31.76
C ASN A 122 7.37 5.40 30.76
N GLY A 123 7.89 6.42 30.06
CA GLY A 123 8.63 6.30 28.80
C GLY A 123 9.83 5.35 28.82
N ARG A 124 10.45 5.12 29.99
CA ARG A 124 11.49 4.09 30.17
C ARG A 124 11.03 2.70 29.72
N LEU A 125 9.76 2.33 29.91
CA LEU A 125 9.25 1.00 29.54
C LEU A 125 9.32 0.78 28.02
N THR A 126 8.96 1.79 27.22
CA THR A 126 8.93 1.66 25.76
C THR A 126 10.33 1.53 25.13
N GLU A 127 11.41 1.86 25.84
CA GLU A 127 12.79 1.62 25.39
C GLU A 127 13.17 0.12 25.26
N TYR A 128 12.31 -0.76 25.78
CA TYR A 128 12.47 -2.21 25.83
C TYR A 128 11.40 -2.96 25.02
N CYS A 129 10.48 -2.23 24.36
CA CYS A 129 9.51 -2.77 23.41
C CYS A 129 9.99 -2.57 21.97
N ASP A 130 9.60 -3.46 21.05
CA ASP A 130 9.89 -3.31 19.63
C ASP A 130 9.07 -2.18 19.01
N TYR A 131 7.78 -2.12 19.38
CA TYR A 131 6.81 -1.18 18.83
C TYR A 131 5.94 -0.52 19.91
N ASP A 132 5.29 0.58 19.51
CA ASP A 132 4.40 1.39 20.33
C ASP A 132 3.16 1.79 19.51
N TYR A 133 1.97 1.57 20.08
CA TYR A 133 0.70 1.78 19.41
C TYR A 133 -0.22 2.71 20.22
N LEU A 134 -0.26 3.97 19.81
CA LEU A 134 -1.17 4.97 20.34
C LEU A 134 -2.56 4.84 19.71
N TYR A 135 -3.60 4.98 20.54
CA TYR A 135 -4.99 4.90 20.14
C TYR A 135 -5.91 5.74 21.05
N SER A 136 -7.16 5.96 20.62
CA SER A 136 -8.23 6.59 21.39
C SER A 136 -9.45 5.68 21.40
N LYS A 137 -10.23 5.68 22.49
CA LYS A 137 -11.55 5.01 22.55
C LYS A 137 -12.64 5.81 21.86
N THR A 138 -12.37 7.08 21.50
CA THR A 138 -13.34 7.95 20.83
C THR A 138 -13.47 7.68 19.33
N THR A 139 -12.52 6.96 18.72
CA THR A 139 -12.52 6.60 17.29
C THR A 139 -12.52 5.08 17.07
N PRO A 140 -13.10 4.55 15.98
CA PRO A 140 -13.00 3.12 15.65
C PRO A 140 -11.58 2.74 15.17
N ILE A 141 -10.80 2.09 16.03
CA ILE A 141 -9.36 1.86 15.80
C ILE A 141 -9.03 0.65 14.90
N ARG A 142 -9.99 -0.23 14.61
CA ARG A 142 -9.74 -1.55 13.98
C ARG A 142 -8.96 -1.49 12.66
N ARG A 143 -9.32 -0.57 11.74
CA ARG A 143 -8.61 -0.33 10.46
C ARG A 143 -7.17 0.13 10.67
N ASP A 144 -6.92 0.93 11.71
CA ASP A 144 -5.60 1.46 12.06
C ASP A 144 -4.72 0.39 12.74
N VAL A 145 -5.29 -0.41 13.64
CA VAL A 145 -4.65 -1.61 14.20
C VAL A 145 -4.29 -2.58 13.08
N ALA A 146 -5.19 -2.85 12.14
CA ALA A 146 -4.94 -3.74 11.00
C ALA A 146 -3.83 -3.21 10.08
N ARG A 147 -3.84 -1.92 9.73
CA ARG A 147 -2.76 -1.28 8.96
C ARG A 147 -1.41 -1.40 9.69
N PHE A 148 -1.38 -1.01 10.96
CA PHE A 148 -0.17 -1.01 11.80
C PHE A 148 0.41 -2.42 11.93
N LEU A 149 -0.39 -3.40 12.39
CA LEU A 149 0.05 -4.79 12.56
C LEU A 149 0.46 -5.42 11.23
N ALA A 150 -0.23 -5.14 10.13
CA ALA A 150 0.20 -5.64 8.82
C ALA A 150 1.60 -5.11 8.45
N PHE A 151 1.91 -3.85 8.75
CA PHE A 151 3.22 -3.28 8.47
C PHE A 151 4.32 -3.78 9.42
N VAL A 152 4.13 -3.64 10.74
CA VAL A 152 5.17 -3.95 11.74
C VAL A 152 5.47 -5.45 11.90
N LEU A 153 4.66 -6.31 11.25
CA LEU A 153 4.86 -7.75 11.15
C LEU A 153 5.19 -8.22 9.72
N GLY A 154 5.56 -7.29 8.81
CA GLY A 154 6.05 -7.59 7.47
C GLY A 154 5.03 -8.18 6.48
N GLN A 155 3.74 -8.08 6.80
CA GLN A 155 2.63 -8.63 6.01
C GLN A 155 2.19 -7.67 4.90
N SER A 156 2.23 -6.36 5.13
CA SER A 156 2.18 -5.34 4.07
C SER A 156 3.60 -4.93 3.68
N LYS A 157 3.82 -4.67 2.38
CA LYS A 157 5.15 -4.33 1.83
C LYS A 157 5.09 -3.09 0.92
N PRO A 158 4.56 -1.95 1.40
CA PRO A 158 4.30 -0.76 0.57
C PRO A 158 5.54 -0.27 -0.18
N HIS A 159 6.74 -0.49 0.38
CA HIS A 159 8.03 -0.17 -0.26
C HIS A 159 8.24 -0.88 -1.59
N GLU A 160 7.80 -2.13 -1.72
CA GLU A 160 7.94 -2.91 -2.95
C GLU A 160 6.99 -2.39 -4.03
N ASP A 161 5.76 -2.03 -3.64
CA ASP A 161 4.75 -1.45 -4.54
C ASP A 161 5.14 -0.05 -5.02
N LEU A 162 5.71 0.77 -4.13
CA LEU A 162 6.28 2.05 -4.52
C LEU A 162 7.54 1.90 -5.39
N ARG A 163 8.39 0.89 -5.16
CA ARG A 163 9.55 0.60 -6.04
C ARG A 163 9.14 0.06 -7.41
N ARG A 164 7.94 -0.52 -7.55
CA ARG A 164 7.35 -0.95 -8.83
C ARG A 164 6.81 0.22 -9.66
N LYS A 165 6.56 1.41 -9.08
CA LYS A 165 6.08 2.59 -9.82
C LYS A 165 7.19 3.24 -10.67
N PRO A 166 6.88 3.77 -11.86
CA PRO A 166 7.85 4.48 -12.70
C PRO A 166 8.20 5.90 -12.19
N ARG A 167 7.33 6.47 -11.35
CA ARG A 167 7.46 7.75 -10.66
C ARG A 167 6.75 7.66 -9.30
N THR A 168 7.28 8.32 -8.27
CA THR A 168 6.64 8.50 -6.97
C THR A 168 6.62 9.95 -6.49
N THR A 169 5.56 10.31 -5.76
CA THR A 169 5.32 11.64 -5.18
C THR A 169 5.14 11.57 -3.66
N MET A 170 5.36 12.67 -2.94
CA MET A 170 5.02 12.77 -1.52
C MET A 170 4.37 14.13 -1.19
N LEU A 171 3.26 14.12 -0.48
CA LEU A 171 2.58 15.33 -0.03
C LEU A 171 3.25 15.87 1.25
N CYS A 172 3.82 17.07 1.19
CA CYS A 172 4.45 17.71 2.36
C CYS A 172 3.38 18.32 3.30
N MET A 173 3.17 17.72 4.47
CA MET A 173 2.18 18.19 5.45
C MET A 173 2.76 19.38 6.24
N THR A 174 2.43 20.61 5.82
CA THR A 174 2.93 21.87 6.40
C THR A 174 2.10 22.43 7.57
N PHE A 175 1.20 21.61 8.13
CA PHE A 175 0.29 22.02 9.19
C PHE A 175 0.98 22.04 10.56
N SER A 176 0.64 23.03 11.40
CA SER A 176 1.04 23.06 12.81
C SER A 176 0.27 22.07 13.68
N ASP A 177 -0.94 21.70 13.25
CA ASP A 177 -1.76 20.61 13.79
C ASP A 177 -2.45 19.89 12.61
N ILE A 178 -2.20 18.60 12.46
CA ILE A 178 -2.76 17.71 11.45
C ILE A 178 -4.29 17.67 11.50
N ARG A 179 -4.92 17.95 12.65
CA ARG A 179 -6.40 18.05 12.78
C ARG A 179 -7.02 19.03 11.77
N ALA A 180 -6.29 20.08 11.37
CA ALA A 180 -6.73 21.03 10.35
C ALA A 180 -6.77 20.43 8.93
N ALA A 181 -5.98 19.38 8.65
CA ALA A 181 -5.93 18.69 7.37
C ALA A 181 -7.00 17.59 7.23
N LEU A 182 -7.33 16.91 8.33
CA LEU A 182 -8.16 15.70 8.32
C LEU A 182 -9.51 15.83 7.57
N PRO A 183 -10.25 16.96 7.62
CA PRO A 183 -11.53 17.09 6.89
C PRO A 183 -11.39 17.04 5.37
N ASN A 184 -10.19 17.32 4.83
CA ASN A 184 -9.92 17.39 3.40
C ASN A 184 -8.81 16.40 2.95
N LEU A 185 -8.31 15.53 3.83
CA LEU A 185 -7.10 14.74 3.58
C LEU A 185 -7.21 13.83 2.34
N ASP A 186 -8.40 13.26 2.10
CA ASP A 186 -8.71 12.47 0.90
C ASP A 186 -8.60 13.28 -0.40
N ILE A 187 -8.84 14.59 -0.35
CA ILE A 187 -8.66 15.50 -1.51
C ILE A 187 -7.20 15.93 -1.62
N LEU A 188 -6.59 16.35 -0.49
CA LEU A 188 -5.20 16.81 -0.44
C LEU A 188 -4.20 15.77 -0.97
N SER A 189 -4.51 14.48 -0.82
CA SER A 189 -3.63 13.35 -1.16
C SER A 189 -3.93 12.67 -2.51
N VAL A 190 -4.78 13.25 -3.36
CA VAL A 190 -4.92 12.85 -4.77
C VAL A 190 -3.59 13.08 -5.50
N GLY A 191 -3.06 12.05 -6.17
CA GLY A 191 -1.75 12.10 -6.82
C GLY A 191 -0.56 12.00 -5.87
N ALA A 192 -0.77 11.63 -4.61
CA ALA A 192 0.28 11.35 -3.63
C ALA A 192 0.50 9.83 -3.43
N ASP A 193 1.76 9.40 -3.40
CA ASP A 193 2.14 8.03 -3.03
C ASP A 193 2.54 7.87 -1.55
N ALA A 194 2.87 8.98 -0.89
CA ALA A 194 3.19 9.04 0.53
C ALA A 194 2.82 10.42 1.12
N VAL A 195 2.75 10.52 2.45
CA VAL A 195 2.58 11.79 3.17
C VAL A 195 3.81 12.06 4.06
N GLU A 196 4.41 13.24 3.93
CA GLU A 196 5.56 13.67 4.75
C GLU A 196 5.07 14.46 5.97
N LEU A 197 5.16 13.85 7.15
CA LEU A 197 4.87 14.49 8.43
C LEU A 197 6.09 15.31 8.87
N ARG A 198 6.00 16.64 8.67
CA ARG A 198 7.03 17.60 9.08
C ARG A 198 6.92 17.91 10.58
N VAL A 199 7.55 17.06 11.37
CA VAL A 199 7.53 17.11 12.85
C VAL A 199 8.06 18.45 13.38
N ASP A 200 9.01 19.06 12.66
CA ASP A 200 9.57 20.37 12.98
C ASP A 200 8.60 21.56 12.77
N LEU A 201 7.49 21.36 12.05
CA LEU A 201 6.48 22.40 11.81
C LEU A 201 5.28 22.31 12.77
N LEU A 202 5.10 21.17 13.44
CA LEU A 202 4.07 20.96 14.44
C LEU A 202 4.23 21.91 15.64
N ARG A 203 3.11 22.34 16.23
CA ARG A 203 3.06 23.22 17.41
C ARG A 203 2.29 22.55 18.52
N ASP A 204 3.01 22.21 19.58
CA ASP A 204 2.48 21.57 20.78
C ASP A 204 1.94 22.62 21.76
N PRO A 205 0.61 22.69 22.00
CA PRO A 205 0.01 23.71 22.87
C PRO A 205 0.49 23.66 24.33
N GLU A 206 0.93 22.49 24.81
CA GLU A 206 1.45 22.36 26.19
C GLU A 206 2.83 23.01 26.36
N ASN A 207 3.51 23.33 25.25
CA ASN A 207 4.87 23.88 25.23
C ASN A 207 4.96 25.36 24.80
N GLU A 208 3.86 26.00 24.37
CA GLU A 208 3.86 27.40 23.90
C GLU A 208 4.35 28.42 24.95
N HIS A 209 4.18 28.14 26.24
CA HIS A 209 4.64 29.01 27.33
C HIS A 209 6.07 28.70 27.83
N ASN A 210 6.64 27.54 27.47
CA ASN A 210 7.91 27.04 28.02
C ASN A 210 9.08 27.08 27.02
N PHE A 211 8.90 27.67 25.83
CA PHE A 211 9.93 27.79 24.79
C PHE A 211 10.55 26.45 24.35
N GLY A 212 9.76 25.37 24.34
CA GLY A 212 10.18 24.10 23.74
C GLY A 212 10.57 24.29 22.27
N THR A 213 11.81 23.98 21.91
CA THR A 213 12.34 24.15 20.54
C THR A 213 11.68 23.20 19.54
N VAL A 214 11.20 22.05 20.03
CA VAL A 214 10.47 21.01 19.29
C VAL A 214 9.20 20.62 20.05
N PRO A 215 8.14 20.13 19.36
CA PRO A 215 6.95 19.56 20.00
C PRO A 215 7.28 18.28 20.78
N SER A 216 6.54 17.97 21.85
CA SER A 216 6.79 16.77 22.65
C SER A 216 6.46 15.46 21.91
N LEU A 217 7.15 14.36 22.26
CA LEU A 217 6.82 13.02 21.74
C LEU A 217 5.36 12.60 22.00
N LYS A 218 4.76 13.05 23.10
CA LYS A 218 3.33 12.85 23.39
C LYS A 218 2.47 13.48 22.29
N TYR A 219 2.69 14.75 22.00
CA TYR A 219 1.95 15.47 20.95
C TYR A 219 2.23 14.89 19.57
N VAL A 220 3.50 14.66 19.22
CA VAL A 220 3.90 14.09 17.91
C VAL A 220 3.30 12.70 17.68
N GLY A 221 3.25 11.86 18.72
CA GLY A 221 2.61 10.54 18.64
C GLY A 221 1.11 10.62 18.41
N GLU A 222 0.40 11.55 19.06
CA GLU A 222 -1.02 11.79 18.82
C GLU A 222 -1.27 12.31 17.38
N GLN A 223 -0.44 13.25 16.91
CA GLN A 223 -0.51 13.79 15.55
C GLN A 223 -0.28 12.70 14.48
N LEU A 224 0.65 11.78 14.72
CA LEU A 224 0.91 10.62 13.87
C LEU A 224 -0.25 9.61 13.89
N MET A 225 -0.80 9.30 15.06
CA MET A 225 -1.99 8.45 15.22
C MET A 225 -3.17 9.02 14.42
N LEU A 226 -3.46 10.31 14.58
CA LEU A 226 -4.55 11.00 13.88
C LEU A 226 -4.36 11.00 12.35
N LEU A 227 -3.13 11.09 11.86
CA LEU A 227 -2.81 10.96 10.44
C LEU A 227 -3.02 9.53 9.94
N ARG A 228 -2.47 8.53 10.65
CA ARG A 228 -2.51 7.10 10.27
C ARG A 228 -3.93 6.54 10.23
N GLN A 229 -4.78 6.95 11.18
CA GLN A 229 -6.23 6.64 11.21
C GLN A 229 -7.03 7.22 10.04
N ARG A 230 -6.45 8.14 9.25
CA ARG A 230 -7.15 8.93 8.20
C ARG A 230 -6.55 8.81 6.81
N THR A 231 -5.58 7.93 6.60
CA THR A 231 -5.06 7.63 5.26
C THR A 231 -4.62 6.17 5.14
N GLU A 232 -4.51 5.68 3.90
CA GLU A 232 -3.85 4.41 3.57
C GLU A 232 -2.45 4.63 2.97
N LEU A 233 -2.02 5.90 2.81
CA LEU A 233 -0.70 6.22 2.27
C LEU A 233 0.42 6.02 3.32
N PRO A 234 1.58 5.47 2.91
CA PRO A 234 2.80 5.45 3.70
C PRO A 234 3.18 6.82 4.26
N ILE A 235 3.61 6.83 5.52
CA ILE A 235 4.02 8.05 6.24
C ILE A 235 5.54 8.14 6.24
N ILE A 236 6.05 9.31 5.84
CA ILE A 236 7.45 9.71 5.94
C ILE A 236 7.56 10.64 7.15
N PHE A 237 8.25 10.22 8.20
CA PHE A 237 8.47 11.02 9.41
C PHE A 237 9.74 11.86 9.27
N THR A 238 9.60 13.19 9.33
CA THR A 238 10.70 14.13 9.02
C THR A 238 10.95 15.11 10.17
N THR A 239 12.16 15.05 10.74
CA THR A 239 12.66 15.98 11.77
C THR A 239 13.66 16.96 11.15
N ARG A 240 13.20 18.05 10.53
CA ARG A 240 14.08 18.95 9.77
C ARG A 240 14.89 19.90 10.66
N CYS A 241 16.22 19.89 10.54
CA CYS A 241 17.10 20.77 11.32
C CYS A 241 17.01 22.26 10.94
N THR A 242 17.48 23.14 11.84
CA THR A 242 17.52 24.59 11.61
C THR A 242 18.41 25.03 10.44
N SER A 243 19.51 24.33 10.13
CA SER A 243 20.38 24.71 8.99
C SER A 243 19.77 24.36 7.63
N GLU A 244 18.96 23.31 7.56
CA GLU A 244 18.21 22.89 6.37
C GLU A 244 16.76 23.45 6.36
N ASN A 245 16.55 24.63 6.97
CA ASN A 245 15.29 25.39 6.99
C ASN A 245 14.09 24.66 7.66
N GLY A 246 14.35 23.99 8.77
CA GLY A 246 13.36 23.48 9.72
C GLY A 246 13.50 24.12 11.11
N ARG A 247 13.22 23.34 12.16
CA ARG A 247 13.20 23.82 13.56
C ARG A 247 13.96 22.96 14.55
N PHE A 248 14.34 21.72 14.23
CA PHE A 248 15.05 20.88 15.20
C PHE A 248 16.46 21.43 15.48
N PRO A 249 16.90 21.50 16.76
CA PRO A 249 18.18 22.09 17.17
C PRO A 249 19.35 21.15 16.83
N MET A 250 20.45 21.66 16.26
CA MET A 250 21.58 20.80 15.83
C MET A 250 22.62 20.51 16.93
N ASP A 251 22.50 21.18 18.07
CA ASP A 251 23.36 21.01 19.25
C ASP A 251 23.04 19.75 20.07
N ASP A 252 21.91 19.07 19.81
CA ASP A 252 21.60 17.74 20.34
C ASP A 252 21.26 16.73 19.20
N PRO A 253 22.23 15.95 18.72
CA PRO A 253 21.99 14.87 17.75
C PRO A 253 21.26 13.65 18.32
N GLU A 254 21.30 13.40 19.63
CA GLU A 254 20.61 12.27 20.27
C GLU A 254 19.10 12.54 20.41
N LEU A 255 18.67 13.80 20.41
CA LEU A 255 17.28 14.20 20.21
C LEU A 255 16.72 13.66 18.87
N TYR A 256 17.47 13.75 17.77
CA TYR A 256 17.04 13.20 16.48
C TYR A 256 16.90 11.69 16.55
N TYR A 257 17.91 11.00 17.09
CA TYR A 257 17.82 9.56 17.28
C TYR A 257 16.59 9.16 18.11
N THR A 258 16.29 9.90 19.18
CA THR A 258 15.14 9.64 20.05
C THR A 258 13.83 9.74 19.27
N TYR A 259 13.63 10.80 18.47
CA TYR A 259 12.41 10.99 17.68
C TYR A 259 12.32 10.03 16.49
N LEU A 260 13.43 9.79 15.80
CA LEU A 260 13.50 8.87 14.65
C LEU A 260 13.30 7.40 15.08
N ARG A 261 13.90 6.97 16.19
CA ARG A 261 13.63 5.65 16.80
C ARG A 261 12.17 5.53 17.23
N LYS A 262 11.59 6.58 17.83
CA LYS A 262 10.19 6.57 18.23
C LYS A 262 9.24 6.45 17.02
N ALA A 263 9.56 7.07 15.89
CA ALA A 263 8.83 6.89 14.63
C ALA A 263 8.88 5.45 14.09
N MET A 264 10.02 4.78 14.21
CA MET A 264 10.14 3.35 13.85
C MET A 264 9.29 2.47 14.79
N GLN A 265 9.28 2.75 16.10
CA GLN A 265 8.38 2.08 17.06
C GLN A 265 6.89 2.33 16.76
N TRP A 266 6.51 3.53 16.33
CA TRP A 266 5.14 3.86 15.92
C TRP A 266 4.73 3.28 14.55
N GLY A 267 5.63 2.54 13.88
CA GLY A 267 5.36 1.90 12.60
C GLY A 267 5.28 2.87 11.43
N CYS A 268 6.04 3.98 11.45
CA CYS A 268 6.21 4.81 10.26
C CYS A 268 6.90 4.02 9.14
N GLU A 269 6.32 4.04 7.94
CA GLU A 269 6.89 3.35 6.79
C GLU A 269 8.27 3.91 6.41
N TYR A 270 8.46 5.23 6.50
CA TYR A 270 9.74 5.89 6.21
C TYR A 270 10.16 6.87 7.31
N ILE A 271 11.47 7.04 7.48
CA ILE A 271 12.08 8.11 8.28
C ILE A 271 13.09 8.91 7.45
N ASP A 272 13.07 10.23 7.57
CA ASP A 272 14.00 11.17 6.93
C ASP A 272 15.20 11.42 7.88
N VAL A 273 16.38 10.93 7.49
CA VAL A 273 17.59 10.92 8.34
C VAL A 273 18.66 11.80 7.71
N GLU A 274 18.95 12.93 8.34
CA GLU A 274 19.84 13.94 7.76
C GLU A 274 21.31 13.53 7.80
N LEU A 275 22.04 13.83 6.71
CA LEU A 275 23.41 13.37 6.49
C LEU A 275 24.41 13.91 7.53
N TRP A 276 24.16 15.12 8.07
CA TRP A 276 25.02 15.76 9.06
C TRP A 276 25.07 15.00 10.39
N LEU A 277 24.07 14.15 10.68
CA LEU A 277 24.03 13.35 11.90
C LEU A 277 25.27 12.44 11.99
N PRO A 278 25.85 12.27 13.20
CA PRO A 278 26.98 11.38 13.44
C PRO A 278 26.78 9.99 12.82
N VAL A 279 27.85 9.44 12.24
CA VAL A 279 27.78 8.17 11.50
C VAL A 279 27.39 7.00 12.42
N GLU A 280 27.67 7.12 13.71
CA GLU A 280 27.24 6.23 14.80
C GLU A 280 25.71 6.21 14.92
N ILE A 281 25.06 7.39 14.91
CA ILE A 281 23.60 7.52 14.98
C ILE A 281 22.96 6.98 13.70
N ARG A 282 23.48 7.35 12.52
CA ARG A 282 22.98 6.85 11.23
C ARG A 282 23.11 5.33 11.11
N ARG A 283 24.22 4.75 11.59
CA ARG A 283 24.42 3.29 11.67
C ARG A 283 23.46 2.63 12.66
N ARG A 284 23.24 3.21 13.84
CA ARG A 284 22.34 2.69 14.87
C ARG A 284 20.89 2.63 14.35
N LEU A 285 20.39 3.73 13.78
CA LEU A 285 19.09 3.77 13.09
C LEU A 285 19.00 2.72 11.98
N ALA A 286 20.02 2.57 11.13
CA ALA A 286 20.01 1.60 10.04
C ALA A 286 20.03 0.13 10.49
N ALA A 287 20.54 -0.16 11.69
CA ALA A 287 20.50 -1.49 12.31
C ALA A 287 19.16 -1.77 13.03
N GLU A 288 18.54 -0.73 13.61
CA GLU A 288 17.32 -0.84 14.42
C GLU A 288 16.01 -0.69 13.62
N LYS A 289 16.06 -0.34 12.33
CA LYS A 289 14.88 0.08 11.55
C LYS A 289 13.75 -0.94 11.33
N GLY A 290 13.97 -2.22 11.59
CA GLY A 290 12.96 -3.26 11.39
C GLY A 290 12.38 -3.23 9.97
N HIS A 291 11.07 -2.95 9.85
CA HIS A 291 10.39 -2.81 8.56
C HIS A 291 10.49 -1.40 7.94
N SER A 292 10.78 -0.36 8.73
CA SER A 292 10.90 1.03 8.26
C SER A 292 12.06 1.24 7.28
N LYS A 293 11.94 2.28 6.46
CA LYS A 293 12.91 2.64 5.42
C LYS A 293 13.54 4.01 5.61
N ILE A 294 14.86 4.09 5.45
CA ILE A 294 15.63 5.31 5.68
C ILE A 294 15.76 6.09 4.37
N ILE A 295 15.28 7.33 4.37
CA ILE A 295 15.59 8.34 3.36
C ILE A 295 16.75 9.17 3.91
N SER A 296 17.95 9.04 3.35
CA SER A 296 19.07 9.90 3.77
C SER A 296 18.95 11.26 3.09
N ALA A 297 18.79 12.30 3.91
CA ALA A 297 18.45 13.65 3.48
C ALA A 297 19.65 14.61 3.57
N TRP A 298 19.78 15.51 2.60
CA TRP A 298 20.76 16.61 2.62
C TRP A 298 20.28 17.80 1.78
N HIS A 299 20.45 19.03 2.27
CA HIS A 299 19.98 20.25 1.61
C HIS A 299 21.03 21.38 1.60
N ASP A 300 21.36 21.94 0.43
CA ASP A 300 22.11 23.22 0.36
C ASP A 300 21.16 24.42 0.34
N PHE A 301 21.27 25.28 1.35
CA PHE A 301 20.64 26.61 1.37
C PHE A 301 21.63 27.75 1.09
N SER A 302 22.92 27.46 0.87
CA SER A 302 23.92 28.49 0.61
C SER A 302 23.94 28.99 -0.84
N GLY A 303 23.36 28.24 -1.79
CA GLY A 303 23.31 28.62 -3.21
C GLY A 303 24.67 28.56 -3.90
N ARG A 304 25.62 27.80 -3.33
CA ARG A 304 27.01 27.67 -3.81
C ARG A 304 27.37 26.24 -4.20
N PHE A 305 26.51 25.26 -3.89
CA PHE A 305 26.71 23.89 -4.31
C PHE A 305 26.63 23.76 -5.84
N LYS A 306 27.35 22.77 -6.38
CA LYS A 306 27.33 22.41 -7.81
C LYS A 306 27.29 20.90 -7.99
N TRP A 307 26.35 20.43 -8.81
CA TRP A 307 26.16 19.01 -9.12
C TRP A 307 27.34 18.42 -9.91
N THR A 308 28.07 19.26 -10.64
CA THR A 308 29.34 18.93 -11.29
C THR A 308 30.55 18.78 -10.34
N SER A 309 30.40 19.08 -9.04
CA SER A 309 31.53 19.03 -8.09
C SER A 309 31.81 17.61 -7.56
N PRO A 310 33.08 17.29 -7.19
CA PRO A 310 33.40 16.06 -6.46
C PRO A 310 32.63 15.91 -5.14
N GLN A 311 32.25 17.02 -4.51
CA GLN A 311 31.46 17.05 -3.29
C GLN A 311 30.06 16.44 -3.50
N ALA A 312 29.44 16.61 -4.67
CA ALA A 312 28.15 15.99 -4.99
C ALA A 312 28.24 14.45 -4.95
N GLN A 313 29.30 13.89 -5.54
CA GLN A 313 29.57 12.45 -5.52
C GLN A 313 29.86 11.94 -4.10
N GLN A 314 30.63 12.70 -3.31
CA GLN A 314 30.92 12.37 -1.91
C GLN A 314 29.64 12.35 -1.05
N ILE A 315 28.81 13.39 -1.11
CA ILE A 315 27.54 13.50 -0.37
C ILE A 315 26.62 12.33 -0.72
N PHE A 316 26.51 11.98 -2.00
CA PHE A 316 25.71 10.83 -2.44
C PHE A 316 26.24 9.51 -1.88
N GLN A 317 27.55 9.28 -1.93
CA GLN A 317 28.19 8.06 -1.41
C GLN A 317 28.04 7.94 0.11
N GLU A 318 28.26 9.01 0.87
CA GLU A 318 28.08 9.02 2.33
C GLU A 318 26.62 8.87 2.78
N SER A 319 25.67 9.30 1.95
CA SER A 319 24.23 9.08 2.13
C SER A 319 23.84 7.62 1.88
N ALA A 320 24.38 7.03 0.80
CA ALA A 320 24.02 5.68 0.34
C ALA A 320 24.42 4.55 1.32
N LEU A 321 25.39 4.79 2.21
CA LEU A 321 25.93 3.75 3.13
C LEU A 321 24.90 3.17 4.11
N TYR A 322 23.90 3.96 4.52
CA TYR A 322 22.97 3.60 5.60
C TYR A 322 21.50 3.85 5.24
N SER A 323 21.17 4.01 3.96
CA SER A 323 19.85 4.40 3.49
C SER A 323 19.21 3.39 2.52
N ASP A 324 17.89 3.46 2.40
CA ASP A 324 17.10 2.78 1.38
C ASP A 324 16.71 3.73 0.22
N VAL A 325 16.87 5.05 0.40
CA VAL A 325 16.72 6.13 -0.60
C VAL A 325 17.72 7.26 -0.28
N VAL A 326 18.29 7.93 -1.29
CA VAL A 326 19.07 9.17 -1.11
C VAL A 326 18.26 10.38 -1.61
N LYS A 327 18.20 11.45 -0.81
CA LYS A 327 17.43 12.69 -1.03
C LYS A 327 18.37 13.90 -0.92
N MET A 328 18.83 14.43 -2.06
CA MET A 328 19.68 15.63 -2.12
C MET A 328 18.91 16.79 -2.77
N ILE A 329 18.86 17.94 -2.10
CA ILE A 329 18.09 19.10 -2.58
C ILE A 329 18.94 20.39 -2.51
N ALA A 330 19.25 21.00 -3.65
CA ALA A 330 20.09 22.19 -3.71
C ALA A 330 19.28 23.48 -3.96
N LEU A 331 19.66 24.60 -3.33
CA LEU A 331 19.25 25.92 -3.77
C LEU A 331 20.07 26.32 -5.01
N VAL A 332 19.39 26.72 -6.08
CA VAL A 332 20.02 27.04 -7.36
C VAL A 332 19.52 28.38 -7.91
N SER A 333 20.22 28.92 -8.90
CA SER A 333 19.94 30.26 -9.44
C SER A 333 19.69 30.30 -10.95
N SER A 334 20.06 29.27 -11.71
CA SER A 334 19.90 29.25 -13.17
C SER A 334 19.23 27.97 -13.71
N MET A 335 18.98 27.92 -15.02
CA MET A 335 18.39 26.74 -15.67
C MET A 335 19.42 25.61 -15.82
N GLU A 336 20.68 25.98 -16.04
CA GLU A 336 21.82 25.10 -16.25
C GLU A 336 22.06 24.19 -15.04
N ASP A 337 21.80 24.69 -13.82
CA ASP A 337 21.84 23.92 -12.58
C ASP A 337 20.91 22.69 -12.60
N ASN A 338 19.85 22.68 -13.42
CA ASN A 338 19.00 21.51 -13.62
C ASN A 338 19.61 20.50 -14.59
N TYR A 339 20.32 20.96 -15.62
CA TYR A 339 21.02 20.06 -16.54
C TYR A 339 22.23 19.41 -15.88
N GLU A 340 22.95 20.12 -14.99
CA GLU A 340 23.99 19.51 -14.15
C GLU A 340 23.41 18.42 -13.23
N LEU A 341 22.23 18.66 -12.63
CA LEU A 341 21.53 17.67 -11.79
C LEU A 341 21.09 16.44 -12.58
N GLU A 342 20.48 16.58 -13.76
CA GLU A 342 20.09 15.41 -14.56
C GLU A 342 21.31 14.66 -15.13
N TYR A 343 22.42 15.35 -15.41
CA TYR A 343 23.69 14.69 -15.71
C TYR A 343 24.21 13.89 -14.50
N PHE A 344 24.26 14.49 -13.31
CA PHE A 344 24.65 13.80 -12.07
C PHE A 344 23.73 12.61 -11.75
N ARG A 345 22.41 12.76 -11.96
CA ARG A 345 21.44 11.67 -11.86
C ARG A 345 21.80 10.51 -12.78
N SER A 346 22.27 10.79 -13.99
CA SER A 346 22.70 9.76 -14.96
C SER A 346 24.01 9.05 -14.60
N THR A 347 24.90 9.66 -13.82
CA THR A 347 26.16 9.01 -13.38
C THR A 347 25.96 8.14 -12.14
N VAL A 348 25.03 8.47 -11.24
CA VAL A 348 24.72 7.65 -10.06
C VAL A 348 23.70 6.54 -10.35
N GLN A 349 22.78 6.74 -11.31
CA GLN A 349 21.84 5.70 -11.73
C GLN A 349 22.54 4.54 -12.48
N GLY A 350 22.28 3.31 -12.05
CA GLY A 350 22.86 2.09 -12.64
C GLY A 350 24.03 1.50 -11.86
N GLN A 351 24.60 2.27 -10.92
CA GLN A 351 25.42 1.71 -9.83
C GLN A 351 24.52 0.97 -8.83
N SER A 352 25.06 0.04 -8.03
CA SER A 352 24.30 -0.76 -7.04
C SER A 352 23.95 0.04 -5.77
N HIS A 353 23.37 1.22 -5.95
CA HIS A 353 23.07 2.20 -4.91
C HIS A 353 21.55 2.40 -4.72
N PRO A 354 21.12 2.99 -3.58
CA PRO A 354 19.72 3.33 -3.35
C PRO A 354 19.13 4.27 -4.44
N PRO A 355 17.81 4.24 -4.68
CA PRO A 355 17.15 5.19 -5.57
C PRO A 355 17.42 6.64 -5.18
N PHE A 356 17.61 7.50 -6.19
CA PHE A 356 18.01 8.89 -6.00
C PHE A 356 16.84 9.87 -6.24
N SER A 357 16.39 10.51 -5.16
CA SER A 357 15.60 11.74 -5.18
C SER A 357 16.56 12.93 -5.21
N GLY A 358 16.52 13.70 -6.30
CA GLY A 358 17.47 14.77 -6.58
C GLY A 358 16.73 15.98 -7.13
N LEU A 359 16.85 17.13 -6.47
CA LEU A 359 15.98 18.28 -6.72
C LEU A 359 16.71 19.61 -6.56
N ASN A 360 16.21 20.62 -7.27
CA ASN A 360 16.60 22.01 -7.14
C ASN A 360 15.43 22.84 -6.56
N MET A 361 15.74 23.79 -5.68
CA MET A 361 14.77 24.69 -5.05
C MET A 361 14.59 26.00 -5.83
N GLY A 362 13.55 26.76 -5.49
CA GLY A 362 13.20 28.00 -6.18
C GLY A 362 12.47 27.74 -7.50
N VAL A 363 12.05 28.83 -8.15
CA VAL A 363 11.33 28.76 -9.44
C VAL A 363 12.23 28.19 -10.54
N ALA A 364 13.52 28.57 -10.57
CA ALA A 364 14.51 28.00 -11.49
C ALA A 364 14.62 26.46 -11.37
N GLY A 365 14.41 25.91 -10.18
CA GLY A 365 14.46 24.46 -9.92
C GLY A 365 13.24 23.66 -10.40
N GLN A 366 12.17 24.29 -10.93
CA GLN A 366 10.93 23.58 -11.30
C GLN A 366 11.16 22.45 -12.32
N LEU A 367 12.09 22.60 -13.27
CA LEU A 367 12.42 21.54 -14.23
C LEU A 367 12.87 20.25 -13.53
N SER A 368 13.73 20.34 -12.51
CA SER A 368 14.19 19.18 -11.75
C SER A 368 13.06 18.46 -11.01
N ARG A 369 12.07 19.20 -10.47
CA ARG A 369 10.89 18.63 -9.81
C ARG A 369 10.04 17.84 -10.79
N THR A 370 9.87 18.38 -11.99
CA THR A 370 9.12 17.72 -13.07
C THR A 370 9.85 16.47 -13.59
N LEU A 371 11.19 16.48 -13.68
CA LEU A 371 11.96 15.32 -14.17
C LEU A 371 12.25 14.24 -13.10
N ASN A 372 12.33 14.61 -11.81
CA ASN A 372 12.59 13.68 -10.72
C ASN A 372 11.50 12.60 -10.59
N LYS A 373 11.93 11.36 -10.31
CA LYS A 373 11.07 10.16 -10.32
C LYS A 373 10.91 9.49 -8.96
N VAL A 374 11.65 9.90 -7.94
CA VAL A 374 11.68 9.27 -6.61
C VAL A 374 11.23 10.28 -5.56
N PHE A 375 10.06 10.04 -4.95
CA PHE A 375 9.47 10.87 -3.90
C PHE A 375 9.55 12.38 -4.19
N THR A 376 9.05 12.81 -5.34
CA THR A 376 8.97 14.25 -5.65
C THR A 376 8.02 14.92 -4.64
N PRO A 377 8.49 15.91 -3.85
CA PRO A 377 7.65 16.62 -2.90
C PRO A 377 6.66 17.52 -3.65
N ILE A 378 5.37 17.24 -3.44
CA ILE A 378 4.25 17.98 -4.04
C ILE A 378 3.51 18.80 -2.99
N THR A 379 2.80 19.82 -3.47
CA THR A 379 1.81 20.59 -2.71
C THR A 379 0.41 20.34 -3.28
N HIS A 380 -0.64 20.90 -2.65
CA HIS A 380 -2.01 20.88 -3.17
C HIS A 380 -2.61 22.30 -3.02
N PRO A 381 -3.47 22.79 -3.95
CA PRO A 381 -4.00 24.16 -3.88
C PRO A 381 -4.81 24.51 -2.63
N LEU A 382 -5.25 23.51 -1.85
CA LEU A 382 -5.94 23.68 -0.56
C LEU A 382 -4.99 23.65 0.66
N MET A 383 -3.68 23.56 0.47
CA MET A 383 -2.69 23.64 1.56
C MET A 383 -2.54 25.09 2.06
N PRO A 384 -2.44 25.33 3.38
CA PRO A 384 -2.31 26.69 3.92
C PRO A 384 -0.93 27.31 3.66
N LEU A 385 0.11 26.48 3.49
CA LEU A 385 1.49 26.90 3.27
C LEU A 385 2.18 25.94 2.30
N ILE A 386 2.95 26.49 1.35
CA ILE A 386 3.84 25.73 0.46
C ILE A 386 5.13 25.42 1.23
N ALA A 387 5.61 24.17 1.21
CA ALA A 387 6.75 23.75 2.04
C ALA A 387 8.10 24.30 1.58
N ALA A 388 8.27 24.54 0.27
CA ALA A 388 9.45 25.18 -0.31
C ALA A 388 9.13 25.98 -1.58
N PRO A 389 9.84 27.09 -1.87
CA PRO A 389 9.68 27.84 -3.12
C PRO A 389 9.82 26.97 -4.38
N GLY A 390 8.96 27.22 -5.36
CA GLY A 390 8.91 26.49 -6.63
C GLY A 390 8.34 25.07 -6.54
N GLN A 391 7.78 24.64 -5.41
CA GLN A 391 7.04 23.38 -5.29
C GLN A 391 5.75 23.41 -6.11
N LEU A 392 5.28 22.22 -6.52
CA LEU A 392 4.25 21.99 -7.53
C LEU A 392 3.26 20.94 -7.04
N SER A 393 2.03 20.93 -7.55
CA SER A 393 1.11 19.82 -7.41
C SER A 393 1.39 18.68 -8.41
N ALA A 394 0.80 17.51 -8.19
CA ALA A 394 0.85 16.41 -9.16
C ALA A 394 0.27 16.83 -10.53
N ALA A 395 -0.84 17.57 -10.53
CA ALA A 395 -1.47 18.13 -11.73
C ALA A 395 -0.55 19.06 -12.52
N GLU A 396 0.18 19.98 -11.86
CA GLU A 396 1.15 20.86 -12.53
C GLU A 396 2.34 20.09 -13.09
N ILE A 397 2.83 19.08 -12.37
CA ILE A 397 3.90 18.19 -12.85
C ILE A 397 3.46 17.43 -14.10
N ASN A 398 2.25 16.86 -14.11
CA ASN A 398 1.71 16.12 -15.26
C ASN A 398 1.46 17.04 -16.46
N SER A 399 0.91 18.24 -16.23
CA SER A 399 0.75 19.28 -17.25
C SER A 399 2.08 19.67 -17.90
N MET A 400 3.15 19.84 -17.12
CA MET A 400 4.47 20.14 -17.66
C MET A 400 5.14 18.93 -18.33
N LEU A 401 4.99 17.72 -17.81
CA LEU A 401 5.47 16.50 -18.48
C LEU A 401 4.83 16.35 -19.86
N HIS A 402 3.53 16.62 -19.98
CA HIS A 402 2.85 16.65 -21.27
C HIS A 402 3.40 17.75 -22.19
N SER A 403 3.51 18.97 -21.67
CA SER A 403 4.02 20.14 -22.42
C SER A 403 5.45 19.95 -22.94
N MET A 404 6.28 19.15 -22.26
CA MET A 404 7.65 18.80 -22.66
C MET A 404 7.73 17.50 -23.49
N GLY A 405 6.60 16.93 -23.92
CA GLY A 405 6.53 15.67 -24.66
C GLY A 405 6.97 14.43 -23.87
N GLN A 406 7.18 14.55 -22.56
CA GLN A 406 7.58 13.46 -21.66
C GLN A 406 6.38 12.59 -21.22
N MET A 407 5.16 13.10 -21.37
CA MET A 407 3.90 12.38 -21.18
C MET A 407 3.00 12.57 -22.42
N PRO A 408 3.07 11.68 -23.44
CA PRO A 408 2.23 11.81 -24.63
C PRO A 408 0.74 11.60 -24.32
N GLU A 409 -0.14 12.23 -25.10
CA GLU A 409 -1.56 11.87 -25.14
C GLU A 409 -1.71 10.40 -25.59
N LEU A 410 -2.56 9.65 -24.90
CA LEU A 410 -2.87 8.25 -25.18
C LEU A 410 -4.37 8.01 -25.00
N ASP A 411 -4.91 7.07 -25.78
CA ASP A 411 -6.28 6.57 -25.67
C ASP A 411 -6.37 5.55 -24.51
N ILE A 412 -7.09 5.91 -23.45
CA ILE A 412 -7.51 5.00 -22.38
C ILE A 412 -8.92 4.52 -22.72
N HIS A 413 -9.04 3.24 -23.05
CA HIS A 413 -10.33 2.65 -23.38
C HIS A 413 -11.12 2.27 -22.12
N ALA A 414 -12.43 2.45 -22.13
CA ALA A 414 -13.35 1.96 -21.11
C ALA A 414 -14.44 1.14 -21.81
N ILE A 415 -14.48 -0.17 -21.56
CA ILE A 415 -15.17 -1.14 -22.43
C ILE A 415 -16.31 -1.84 -21.67
N GLY A 416 -17.48 -1.92 -22.30
CA GLY A 416 -18.69 -2.52 -21.74
C GLY A 416 -19.57 -1.52 -20.98
N ARG A 417 -20.09 -1.93 -19.82
CA ARG A 417 -21.11 -1.20 -19.03
C ARG A 417 -20.57 -0.01 -18.21
N VAL A 418 -19.35 0.42 -18.54
CA VAL A 418 -18.61 1.49 -17.84
C VAL A 418 -19.33 2.85 -17.79
N ARG A 419 -20.25 3.13 -18.72
CA ARG A 419 -21.08 4.34 -18.68
C ARG A 419 -22.27 4.17 -17.74
N THR A 420 -22.98 3.04 -17.81
CA THR A 420 -24.21 2.82 -17.04
C THR A 420 -23.97 2.61 -15.55
N ASN A 421 -22.80 2.07 -15.16
CA ASN A 421 -22.34 2.00 -13.76
C ASN A 421 -21.48 3.21 -13.35
N GLY A 422 -21.37 4.26 -14.15
CA GLY A 422 -20.62 5.48 -13.81
C GLY A 422 -19.09 5.36 -13.72
N HIS A 423 -18.48 4.18 -13.90
CA HIS A 423 -17.01 4.01 -13.82
C HIS A 423 -16.27 4.94 -14.80
N ALA A 424 -16.81 5.13 -16.00
CA ALA A 424 -16.24 6.03 -17.02
C ALA A 424 -16.21 7.50 -16.55
N MET A 425 -17.29 8.00 -15.93
CA MET A 425 -17.34 9.37 -15.41
C MET A 425 -16.32 9.58 -14.29
N PHE A 426 -16.07 8.56 -13.47
CA PHE A 426 -15.06 8.65 -12.41
C PHE A 426 -13.63 8.60 -12.97
N LEU A 427 -13.36 7.75 -13.96
CA LEU A 427 -12.07 7.72 -14.67
C LEU A 427 -11.80 9.07 -15.35
N GLU A 428 -12.77 9.62 -16.08
CA GLU A 428 -12.71 10.94 -16.71
C GLU A 428 -12.43 12.05 -15.69
N LYS A 429 -13.12 12.02 -14.54
CA LYS A 429 -12.84 12.94 -13.43
C LYS A 429 -11.39 12.81 -12.94
N CYS A 430 -10.89 11.60 -12.70
CA CYS A 430 -9.52 11.41 -12.22
C CYS A 430 -8.46 11.90 -13.21
N LEU A 431 -8.66 11.66 -14.52
CA LEU A 431 -7.78 12.20 -15.57
C LEU A 431 -7.71 13.73 -15.51
N ASN A 432 -8.87 14.39 -15.36
CA ASN A 432 -8.96 15.86 -15.30
C ASN A 432 -8.34 16.45 -14.02
N GLU A 433 -8.69 15.92 -12.84
CA GLU A 433 -8.20 16.41 -11.53
C GLU A 433 -6.67 16.23 -11.40
N LEU A 434 -6.11 15.16 -11.98
CA LEU A 434 -4.66 14.90 -12.04
C LEU A 434 -3.98 15.56 -13.26
N SER A 435 -4.72 16.31 -14.08
CA SER A 435 -4.28 16.94 -15.34
C SER A 435 -3.44 16.02 -16.23
N LEU A 436 -3.90 14.77 -16.36
CA LEU A 436 -3.34 13.76 -17.25
C LEU A 436 -3.83 14.02 -18.69
N PRO A 437 -2.95 13.99 -19.70
CA PRO A 437 -3.30 14.34 -21.09
C PRO A 437 -3.97 13.19 -21.84
N HIS A 438 -4.55 12.21 -21.14
CA HIS A 438 -5.06 11.00 -21.76
C HIS A 438 -6.54 11.13 -22.09
N ARG A 439 -6.95 10.59 -23.24
CA ARG A 439 -8.33 10.65 -23.74
C ARG A 439 -9.10 9.39 -23.36
N LEU A 440 -10.24 9.53 -22.69
CA LEU A 440 -11.10 8.40 -22.34
C LEU A 440 -12.01 8.01 -23.53
N ILE A 441 -11.81 6.81 -24.10
CA ILE A 441 -12.66 6.26 -25.17
C ILE A 441 -13.58 5.18 -24.61
N CYS A 442 -14.87 5.51 -24.42
CA CYS A 442 -15.88 4.55 -24.01
C CYS A 442 -16.40 3.70 -25.19
N VAL A 443 -16.46 2.37 -25.03
CA VAL A 443 -16.92 1.41 -26.04
C VAL A 443 -17.94 0.45 -25.40
N GLU A 444 -19.24 0.72 -25.56
CA GLU A 444 -20.29 -0.08 -24.92
C GLU A 444 -20.46 -1.48 -25.53
N GLN A 445 -20.20 -1.61 -26.84
CA GLN A 445 -20.16 -2.89 -27.56
C GLN A 445 -18.96 -2.87 -28.54
N PRO A 446 -18.01 -3.82 -28.44
CA PRO A 446 -16.89 -3.92 -29.38
C PRO A 446 -17.40 -4.38 -30.77
N PRO A 447 -17.15 -3.63 -31.87
CA PRO A 447 -17.78 -3.86 -33.18
C PRO A 447 -17.58 -5.23 -33.82
N SER A 448 -16.60 -6.00 -33.37
CA SER A 448 -16.20 -7.31 -33.93
C SER A 448 -16.06 -8.40 -32.86
N SER A 449 -16.60 -8.19 -31.66
CA SER A 449 -16.32 -8.94 -30.41
C SER A 449 -14.84 -9.05 -29.99
N SER A 450 -13.90 -8.51 -30.77
CA SER A 450 -12.46 -8.49 -30.51
C SER A 450 -11.95 -7.07 -30.23
N MET A 451 -11.10 -6.92 -29.21
CA MET A 451 -10.43 -5.66 -28.90
C MET A 451 -9.15 -5.43 -29.71
N GLN A 452 -8.72 -6.40 -30.52
CA GLN A 452 -7.48 -6.35 -31.31
C GLN A 452 -7.30 -5.07 -32.15
N PRO A 453 -8.33 -4.47 -32.79
CA PRO A 453 -8.20 -3.21 -33.53
C PRO A 453 -7.90 -1.97 -32.67
N TYR A 454 -8.11 -2.05 -31.35
CA TYR A 454 -7.72 -1.01 -30.39
C TYR A 454 -6.29 -1.23 -29.90
N LEU A 455 -5.96 -2.46 -29.52
CA LEU A 455 -4.62 -2.86 -29.01
C LEU A 455 -3.50 -2.59 -30.03
N ALA A 456 -3.80 -2.66 -31.33
CA ALA A 456 -2.85 -2.41 -32.40
C ALA A 456 -2.56 -0.92 -32.69
N ARG A 457 -3.19 0.04 -31.97
CA ARG A 457 -2.99 1.48 -32.18
C ARG A 457 -1.75 1.99 -31.46
N ALA A 458 -0.92 2.77 -32.15
CA ALA A 458 0.25 3.42 -31.55
C ALA A 458 -0.09 4.39 -30.40
N GLN A 459 -1.33 4.91 -30.34
CA GLN A 459 -1.81 5.76 -29.24
C GLN A 459 -2.49 4.98 -28.09
N PHE A 460 -2.56 3.65 -28.12
CA PHE A 460 -3.21 2.86 -27.07
C PHE A 460 -2.45 2.99 -25.74
N GLY A 461 -3.08 3.59 -24.72
CA GLY A 461 -2.53 3.71 -23.36
C GLY A 461 -2.98 2.58 -22.43
N GLY A 462 -4.18 2.04 -22.66
CA GLY A 462 -4.73 0.95 -21.86
C GLY A 462 -6.23 0.75 -22.08
N ALA A 463 -6.80 -0.23 -21.39
CA ALA A 463 -8.22 -0.52 -21.36
C ALA A 463 -8.67 -0.95 -19.97
N TYR A 464 -9.77 -0.37 -19.47
CA TYR A 464 -10.59 -0.91 -18.38
C TYR A 464 -11.82 -1.61 -18.98
N ILE A 465 -12.16 -2.80 -18.50
CA ILE A 465 -13.12 -3.71 -19.14
C ILE A 465 -14.10 -4.22 -18.07
N ASN A 466 -15.39 -3.89 -18.21
CA ASN A 466 -16.42 -4.25 -17.24
C ASN A 466 -17.77 -4.58 -17.95
N PRO A 467 -18.29 -5.82 -17.87
CA PRO A 467 -17.71 -6.99 -17.18
C PRO A 467 -16.40 -7.48 -17.82
N PRO A 468 -15.55 -8.22 -17.08
CA PRO A 468 -14.31 -8.77 -17.61
C PRO A 468 -14.54 -9.75 -18.75
N VAL A 469 -13.52 -9.93 -19.60
CA VAL A 469 -13.52 -10.91 -20.70
C VAL A 469 -12.79 -12.19 -20.30
N GLY A 470 -13.35 -13.36 -20.66
CA GLY A 470 -12.67 -14.64 -20.47
C GLY A 470 -11.47 -14.80 -21.41
N VAL A 471 -10.34 -15.26 -20.89
CA VAL A 471 -9.06 -15.41 -21.62
C VAL A 471 -9.21 -16.29 -22.86
N GLU A 472 -10.01 -17.36 -22.76
CA GLU A 472 -10.37 -18.28 -23.85
C GLU A 472 -10.97 -17.57 -25.08
N ASN A 473 -11.71 -16.47 -24.87
CA ASN A 473 -12.39 -15.67 -25.90
C ASN A 473 -11.53 -14.47 -26.36
N ALA A 474 -10.33 -14.34 -25.80
CA ALA A 474 -9.47 -13.17 -25.92
C ALA A 474 -8.03 -13.55 -26.30
N THR A 475 -7.86 -14.53 -27.18
CA THR A 475 -6.57 -15.07 -27.67
C THR A 475 -5.68 -14.05 -28.39
N TYR A 476 -6.19 -12.86 -28.69
CA TYR A 476 -5.46 -11.70 -29.23
C TYR A 476 -4.84 -10.83 -28.13
N LEU A 477 -5.05 -11.15 -26.84
CA LEU A 477 -4.42 -10.45 -25.73
C LEU A 477 -2.90 -10.70 -25.68
N PRO A 478 -2.15 -9.77 -25.05
CA PRO A 478 -0.69 -9.81 -24.98
C PRO A 478 -0.24 -10.69 -23.81
N THR A 479 0.86 -10.32 -23.14
CA THR A 479 1.32 -11.01 -21.92
C THR A 479 0.25 -10.94 -20.81
N LEU A 480 -0.28 -12.09 -20.41
CA LEU A 480 -1.13 -12.23 -19.23
C LEU A 480 -0.28 -12.18 -17.96
N THR A 481 -0.83 -11.61 -16.88
CA THR A 481 -0.30 -11.82 -15.52
C THR A 481 -0.64 -13.22 -14.99
N GLU A 482 0.06 -13.66 -13.93
CA GLU A 482 -0.30 -14.87 -13.19
C GLU A 482 -1.75 -14.81 -12.70
N SER A 483 -2.18 -13.67 -12.16
CA SER A 483 -3.57 -13.41 -11.75
C SER A 483 -4.57 -13.56 -12.89
N ALA A 484 -4.35 -12.92 -14.05
CA ALA A 484 -5.24 -13.06 -15.20
C ALA A 484 -5.30 -14.49 -15.72
N SER A 485 -4.15 -15.19 -15.75
CA SER A 485 -4.07 -16.58 -16.21
C SER A 485 -4.74 -17.56 -15.26
N ALA A 486 -4.66 -17.34 -13.94
CA ALA A 486 -5.23 -18.22 -12.92
C ALA A 486 -6.74 -17.95 -12.71
N ILE A 487 -7.18 -16.70 -12.82
CA ILE A 487 -8.61 -16.32 -12.75
C ILE A 487 -9.33 -16.64 -14.07
N GLY A 488 -8.59 -16.77 -15.18
CA GLY A 488 -9.14 -17.04 -16.51
C GLY A 488 -9.88 -15.83 -17.12
N GLN A 489 -9.76 -14.65 -16.53
CA GLN A 489 -10.48 -13.44 -16.94
C GLN A 489 -9.62 -12.17 -16.82
N VAL A 490 -9.83 -11.23 -17.73
CA VAL A 490 -9.12 -9.94 -17.81
C VAL A 490 -10.12 -8.79 -17.68
N ASP A 491 -9.86 -7.88 -16.74
CA ASP A 491 -10.58 -6.61 -16.57
C ASP A 491 -9.74 -5.38 -16.96
N THR A 492 -8.42 -5.54 -17.11
CA THR A 492 -7.48 -4.43 -17.31
C THR A 492 -6.41 -4.82 -18.31
N VAL A 493 -6.14 -3.96 -19.29
CA VAL A 493 -4.95 -4.06 -20.15
C VAL A 493 -4.19 -2.76 -20.04
N ALA A 494 -2.91 -2.80 -19.70
CA ALA A 494 -2.11 -1.60 -19.47
C ALA A 494 -0.76 -1.65 -20.20
N VAL A 495 -0.28 -0.49 -20.63
CA VAL A 495 1.08 -0.34 -21.15
C VAL A 495 2.09 -0.45 -19.99
N ARG A 496 3.17 -1.19 -20.19
CA ARG A 496 4.31 -1.30 -19.28
C ARG A 496 5.59 -0.92 -20.00
N GLN A 497 6.42 -0.12 -19.34
CA GLN A 497 7.73 0.25 -19.84
C GLN A 497 8.73 -0.85 -19.48
N THR A 498 9.41 -1.40 -20.47
CA THR A 498 10.46 -2.42 -20.31
C THR A 498 11.78 -1.92 -20.92
N LYS A 499 12.89 -2.60 -20.64
CA LYS A 499 14.19 -2.32 -21.31
C LYS A 499 14.14 -2.49 -22.84
N SER A 500 13.14 -3.21 -23.34
CA SER A 500 12.82 -3.45 -24.76
C SER A 500 11.73 -2.51 -25.32
N GLY A 501 11.28 -1.51 -24.56
CA GLY A 501 10.20 -0.59 -24.93
C GLY A 501 8.84 -0.97 -24.34
N ASN A 502 7.76 -0.48 -24.95
CA ASN A 502 6.39 -0.71 -24.47
C ASN A 502 5.97 -2.18 -24.66
N THR A 503 5.58 -2.85 -23.58
CA THR A 503 4.81 -4.09 -23.66
C THR A 503 3.38 -3.83 -23.19
N LEU A 504 2.41 -4.53 -23.77
CA LEU A 504 1.05 -4.55 -23.24
C LEU A 504 0.94 -5.72 -22.26
N VAL A 505 0.35 -5.48 -21.09
CA VAL A 505 0.12 -6.50 -20.07
C VAL A 505 -1.36 -6.54 -19.74
N ALA A 506 -1.95 -7.73 -19.81
CA ALA A 506 -3.34 -8.00 -19.47
C ALA A 506 -3.43 -8.60 -18.06
N ASP A 507 -4.21 -7.96 -17.19
CA ASP A 507 -4.34 -8.29 -15.77
C ASP A 507 -5.82 -8.42 -15.36
N ASN A 508 -6.00 -9.02 -14.19
CA ASN A 508 -7.21 -8.93 -13.40
C ASN A 508 -6.88 -8.09 -12.17
N VAL A 509 -7.56 -6.96 -11.96
CA VAL A 509 -7.43 -6.13 -10.74
C VAL A 509 -8.59 -6.32 -9.78
N ALA A 510 -9.65 -7.04 -10.18
CA ALA A 510 -10.79 -7.34 -9.34
C ALA A 510 -10.40 -8.08 -8.05
N TRP A 511 -9.52 -9.08 -8.13
CA TRP A 511 -9.03 -9.79 -6.94
C TRP A 511 -8.25 -8.89 -5.98
N LYS A 512 -7.52 -7.86 -6.48
CA LYS A 512 -6.77 -6.90 -5.66
C LYS A 512 -7.73 -6.03 -4.85
N GLY A 513 -8.79 -5.54 -5.49
CA GLY A 513 -9.86 -4.81 -4.82
C GLY A 513 -10.57 -5.66 -3.76
N ILE A 514 -10.88 -6.92 -4.07
CA ILE A 514 -11.46 -7.87 -3.10
C ILE A 514 -10.53 -8.12 -1.93
N ARG A 515 -9.25 -8.44 -2.18
CA ARG A 515 -8.23 -8.68 -1.15
C ARG A 515 -8.07 -7.49 -0.21
N ALA A 516 -7.96 -6.28 -0.75
CA ALA A 516 -7.82 -5.06 0.06
C ALA A 516 -9.13 -4.63 0.78
N THR A 517 -10.29 -5.16 0.39
CA THR A 517 -11.52 -5.07 1.18
C THR A 517 -11.52 -6.08 2.33
N LEU A 518 -11.11 -7.32 2.05
CA LEU A 518 -10.94 -8.37 3.07
C LEU A 518 -9.97 -7.89 4.16
N THR A 519 -8.75 -7.48 3.78
CA THR A 519 -7.71 -7.00 4.70
C THR A 519 -7.88 -5.52 5.12
N ARG A 520 -9.12 -4.99 5.14
CA ARG A 520 -9.39 -3.62 5.61
C ARG A 520 -9.30 -3.51 7.14
N ASP A 521 -9.89 -4.49 7.82
CA ASP A 521 -10.06 -4.49 9.28
C ASP A 521 -9.41 -5.73 9.95
N PHE A 522 -8.61 -6.48 9.19
CA PHE A 522 -7.88 -7.70 9.58
C PHE A 522 -6.54 -7.78 8.83
N VAL A 523 -5.51 -8.37 9.43
CA VAL A 523 -4.23 -8.57 8.72
C VAL A 523 -4.29 -9.76 7.74
N PRO A 524 -3.43 -9.82 6.70
CA PRO A 524 -3.40 -10.95 5.77
C PRO A 524 -3.23 -12.34 6.41
N SER A 525 -2.42 -12.48 7.47
CA SER A 525 -2.22 -13.78 8.13
C SER A 525 -3.46 -14.30 8.87
N ALA A 526 -4.45 -13.44 9.14
CA ALA A 526 -5.66 -13.83 9.88
C ALA A 526 -6.53 -14.87 9.14
N TYR A 527 -6.26 -15.08 7.84
CA TYR A 527 -6.92 -16.03 6.93
C TYR A 527 -6.17 -17.36 6.81
N ALA A 528 -4.88 -17.41 7.13
CA ALA A 528 -3.97 -18.49 6.75
C ALA A 528 -4.42 -19.86 7.32
N GLY A 529 -4.54 -20.86 6.45
CA GLY A 529 -4.98 -22.22 6.78
C GLY A 529 -6.46 -22.38 7.14
N ARG A 530 -7.26 -21.31 7.19
CA ARG A 530 -8.65 -21.34 7.71
C ARG A 530 -9.67 -21.76 6.65
N ALA A 531 -10.90 -22.00 7.09
CA ALA A 531 -12.03 -22.25 6.19
C ALA A 531 -12.64 -20.97 5.61
N ALA A 532 -13.16 -21.04 4.38
CA ALA A 532 -13.98 -19.99 3.76
C ALA A 532 -15.05 -20.57 2.83
N ILE A 533 -16.10 -19.79 2.55
CA ILE A 533 -17.20 -20.17 1.65
C ILE A 533 -17.39 -19.10 0.56
N VAL A 534 -17.48 -19.51 -0.70
CA VAL A 534 -17.87 -18.63 -1.82
C VAL A 534 -19.20 -19.08 -2.42
N ILE A 535 -20.13 -18.15 -2.59
CA ILE A 535 -21.51 -18.40 -3.03
C ILE A 535 -21.73 -17.73 -4.39
N ALA A 536 -21.97 -18.49 -5.45
CA ALA A 536 -22.14 -17.97 -6.82
C ALA A 536 -23.06 -18.86 -7.67
N ASN A 537 -23.42 -18.43 -8.88
CA ASN A 537 -24.18 -19.28 -9.82
C ASN A 537 -23.26 -20.05 -10.79
N ASN A 538 -21.98 -19.65 -10.88
CA ASN A 538 -20.95 -20.30 -11.69
C ASN A 538 -19.56 -19.86 -11.20
N GLU A 539 -18.53 -20.62 -11.59
CA GLU A 539 -17.13 -20.37 -11.23
C GLU A 539 -16.62 -19.02 -11.74
N GLY A 540 -17.05 -18.58 -12.93
CA GLY A 540 -16.67 -17.28 -13.50
C GLY A 540 -17.15 -16.05 -12.72
N GLN A 541 -18.18 -16.18 -11.88
CA GLN A 541 -18.57 -15.13 -10.92
C GLN A 541 -17.69 -15.15 -9.66
N ALA A 542 -17.11 -16.30 -9.32
CA ALA A 542 -16.34 -16.52 -8.09
C ALA A 542 -14.82 -16.38 -8.27
N ALA A 543 -14.29 -16.56 -9.48
CA ALA A 543 -12.86 -16.76 -9.74
C ALA A 543 -11.93 -15.68 -9.12
N ALA A 544 -12.27 -14.40 -9.25
CA ALA A 544 -11.49 -13.30 -8.65
C ALA A 544 -11.54 -13.30 -7.10
N ALA A 545 -12.64 -13.79 -6.50
CA ALA A 545 -12.78 -13.94 -5.05
C ALA A 545 -12.05 -15.18 -4.51
N ILE A 546 -12.07 -16.27 -5.28
CA ILE A 546 -11.28 -17.49 -5.02
C ILE A 546 -9.79 -17.11 -5.00
N TYR A 547 -9.29 -16.48 -6.07
CA TYR A 547 -7.89 -16.06 -6.15
C TYR A 547 -7.50 -15.06 -5.04
N ALA A 548 -8.39 -14.11 -4.69
CA ALA A 548 -8.15 -13.20 -3.58
C ALA A 548 -7.97 -13.96 -2.24
N LEU A 549 -8.81 -14.96 -1.95
CA LEU A 549 -8.67 -15.79 -0.75
C LEU A 549 -7.41 -16.69 -0.81
N THR A 550 -7.06 -17.26 -1.97
CA THR A 550 -5.81 -18.02 -2.16
C THR A 550 -4.57 -17.13 -1.96
N SER A 551 -4.62 -15.86 -2.34
CA SER A 551 -3.55 -14.87 -2.07
C SER A 551 -3.41 -14.45 -0.59
N LEU A 552 -4.29 -14.98 0.27
CA LEU A 552 -4.29 -14.85 1.73
C LEU A 552 -4.09 -16.22 2.42
N ASP A 553 -3.56 -17.22 1.68
CA ASP A 553 -3.29 -18.60 2.14
C ASP A 553 -4.48 -19.31 2.79
N ILE A 554 -5.69 -19.08 2.29
CA ILE A 554 -6.89 -19.78 2.79
C ILE A 554 -6.72 -21.31 2.66
N GLY A 555 -7.11 -22.05 3.70
CA GLY A 555 -7.00 -23.51 3.73
C GLY A 555 -8.19 -24.19 3.06
N ALA A 556 -9.28 -24.37 3.81
CA ALA A 556 -10.45 -25.13 3.37
C ALA A 556 -11.46 -24.23 2.64
N LEU A 557 -11.34 -24.13 1.31
CA LEU A 557 -12.29 -23.38 0.48
C LEU A 557 -13.48 -24.24 0.02
N TYR A 558 -14.68 -23.77 0.31
CA TYR A 558 -15.95 -24.41 -0.05
C TYR A 558 -16.77 -23.55 -1.02
N THR A 559 -17.54 -24.19 -1.90
CA THR A 559 -18.40 -23.48 -2.86
C THR A 559 -19.89 -23.79 -2.66
N ILE A 560 -20.76 -22.82 -2.88
CA ILE A 560 -22.22 -22.99 -2.88
C ILE A 560 -22.79 -22.47 -4.21
N GLY A 561 -23.65 -23.26 -4.84
CA GLY A 561 -24.32 -22.94 -6.10
C GLY A 561 -23.51 -23.22 -7.38
N PHE A 562 -22.22 -23.54 -7.26
CA PHE A 562 -21.35 -23.94 -8.36
C PHE A 562 -20.29 -24.98 -7.93
N GLN A 563 -19.81 -25.77 -8.89
CA GLN A 563 -18.64 -26.63 -8.73
C GLN A 563 -17.39 -25.88 -9.22
N SER A 564 -16.24 -26.17 -8.61
CA SER A 564 -14.93 -25.60 -8.98
C SER A 564 -13.83 -26.65 -8.77
N SER A 565 -12.77 -26.61 -9.57
CA SER A 565 -11.70 -27.62 -9.48
C SER A 565 -10.87 -27.48 -8.20
N GLY A 566 -10.75 -28.56 -7.41
CA GLY A 566 -10.01 -28.54 -6.15
C GLY A 566 -10.77 -28.04 -4.92
N HIS A 567 -12.02 -27.61 -5.05
CA HIS A 567 -12.84 -27.08 -3.94
C HIS A 567 -14.10 -27.93 -3.71
N LYS A 568 -14.48 -28.12 -2.44
CA LYS A 568 -15.66 -28.94 -2.11
C LYS A 568 -16.93 -28.10 -2.26
N GLN A 569 -17.77 -28.47 -3.23
CA GLN A 569 -19.14 -27.96 -3.32
C GLN A 569 -20.01 -28.48 -2.16
N LEU A 570 -20.82 -27.59 -1.60
CA LEU A 570 -21.85 -27.88 -0.61
C LEU A 570 -23.22 -27.75 -1.30
N GLN A 571 -24.08 -28.75 -1.13
CA GLN A 571 -25.37 -28.85 -1.82
C GLN A 571 -26.52 -28.25 -0.98
N GLY A 572 -26.37 -28.16 0.34
CA GLY A 572 -27.37 -27.54 1.20
C GLY A 572 -26.93 -27.29 2.64
N LEU A 573 -27.87 -26.81 3.47
CA LEU A 573 -27.59 -26.44 4.87
C LEU A 573 -27.04 -27.59 5.73
N GLY A 574 -27.40 -28.85 5.42
CA GLY A 574 -26.89 -30.02 6.15
C GLY A 574 -25.40 -30.28 5.95
N ASP A 575 -24.81 -29.81 4.83
CA ASP A 575 -23.36 -29.91 4.62
C ASP A 575 -22.58 -28.92 5.51
N LEU A 576 -23.23 -27.85 6.00
CA LEU A 576 -22.61 -26.84 6.85
C LEU A 576 -22.28 -27.38 8.25
N ASP A 577 -23.05 -28.35 8.76
CA ASP A 577 -22.76 -29.02 10.03
C ASP A 577 -21.42 -29.76 9.98
N GLY A 578 -21.11 -30.40 8.85
CA GLY A 578 -19.91 -31.21 8.61
C GLY A 578 -18.63 -30.46 8.23
N ILE A 579 -18.61 -29.12 8.27
CA ILE A 579 -17.41 -28.30 8.02
C ILE A 579 -17.05 -27.41 9.21
N GLU A 580 -15.81 -26.90 9.23
CA GLU A 580 -15.39 -25.88 10.19
C GLU A 580 -16.18 -24.58 10.02
N SER A 581 -16.25 -23.76 11.07
CA SER A 581 -16.73 -22.38 10.96
C SER A 581 -15.82 -21.57 10.03
N PRO A 582 -16.33 -21.00 8.92
CA PRO A 582 -15.50 -20.21 8.03
C PRO A 582 -15.13 -18.86 8.67
N PHE A 583 -13.91 -18.41 8.39
CA PHE A 583 -13.44 -17.06 8.70
C PHE A 583 -14.06 -16.03 7.74
N ALA A 584 -14.21 -16.39 6.46
CA ALA A 584 -14.79 -15.54 5.42
C ALA A 584 -15.93 -16.23 4.65
N VAL A 585 -16.99 -15.48 4.35
CA VAL A 585 -18.08 -15.86 3.44
C VAL A 585 -18.22 -14.77 2.39
N ILE A 586 -18.09 -15.13 1.10
CA ILE A 586 -18.19 -14.18 -0.02
C ILE A 586 -19.41 -14.53 -0.89
N SER A 587 -20.29 -13.55 -1.11
CA SER A 587 -21.42 -13.64 -2.05
C SER A 587 -21.02 -13.00 -3.38
N ALA A 588 -21.01 -13.79 -4.45
CA ALA A 588 -20.91 -13.37 -5.84
C ALA A 588 -22.23 -13.60 -6.62
N LEU A 589 -23.35 -13.72 -5.89
CA LEU A 589 -24.69 -13.82 -6.47
C LEU A 589 -25.12 -12.48 -7.09
N PRO A 590 -26.01 -12.44 -8.10
CA PRO A 590 -26.54 -11.18 -8.61
C PRO A 590 -27.44 -10.49 -7.54
N PRO A 591 -27.63 -9.15 -7.62
CA PRO A 591 -28.41 -8.36 -6.66
C PRO A 591 -29.76 -8.95 -6.22
N GLY A 592 -30.54 -9.51 -7.17
CA GLY A 592 -31.82 -10.14 -6.88
C GLY A 592 -31.75 -11.51 -6.16
N ARG A 593 -30.54 -11.97 -5.77
CA ARG A 593 -30.28 -13.23 -5.06
C ARG A 593 -29.38 -13.07 -3.84
N SER A 594 -28.85 -11.86 -3.53
CA SER A 594 -27.91 -11.61 -2.43
C SER A 594 -28.36 -12.19 -1.08
N ILE A 595 -29.66 -12.10 -0.79
CA ILE A 595 -30.29 -12.60 0.43
C ILE A 595 -30.10 -14.12 0.65
N ALA A 596 -29.77 -14.89 -0.38
CA ALA A 596 -29.51 -16.33 -0.26
C ALA A 596 -28.22 -16.67 0.50
N ALA A 597 -27.36 -15.69 0.81
CA ALA A 597 -26.24 -15.87 1.74
C ALA A 597 -26.70 -15.94 3.21
N VAL A 598 -27.82 -15.29 3.57
CA VAL A 598 -28.28 -15.14 4.97
C VAL A 598 -28.48 -16.47 5.73
N PRO A 599 -29.02 -17.55 5.14
CA PRO A 599 -29.11 -18.85 5.82
C PRO A 599 -27.76 -19.41 6.28
N VAL A 600 -26.69 -19.21 5.49
CA VAL A 600 -25.32 -19.65 5.81
C VAL A 600 -24.77 -18.85 6.99
N LEU A 601 -24.93 -17.53 6.95
CA LEU A 601 -24.51 -16.62 8.03
C LEU A 601 -25.23 -16.95 9.35
N LYS A 602 -26.55 -17.17 9.30
CA LYS A 602 -27.37 -17.57 10.45
C LYS A 602 -26.95 -18.92 11.03
N HIS A 603 -26.66 -19.91 10.18
CA HIS A 603 -26.15 -21.22 10.61
C HIS A 603 -24.85 -21.04 11.41
N PHE A 604 -23.85 -20.34 10.86
CA PHE A 604 -22.56 -20.20 11.55
C PHE A 604 -22.60 -19.28 12.77
N THR A 605 -23.45 -18.25 12.81
CA THR A 605 -23.68 -17.50 14.07
C THR A 605 -24.31 -18.40 15.15
N ALA A 606 -25.27 -19.27 14.80
CA ALA A 606 -25.84 -20.23 15.74
C ALA A 606 -24.84 -21.34 16.17
N LYS A 607 -24.04 -21.85 15.25
CA LYS A 607 -22.97 -22.84 15.50
C LYS A 607 -21.91 -22.28 16.46
N ASN A 608 -21.48 -21.05 16.25
CA ASN A 608 -20.44 -20.41 17.07
C ASN A 608 -20.93 -19.87 18.42
N ARG A 609 -22.23 -19.60 18.62
CA ARG A 609 -22.77 -19.31 19.98
C ARG A 609 -22.54 -20.43 21.00
N LYS A 610 -22.15 -21.64 20.55
CA LYS A 610 -21.75 -22.78 21.39
C LYS A 610 -20.24 -22.84 21.70
N ARG A 611 -19.44 -21.89 21.20
CA ARG A 611 -17.99 -21.79 21.44
C ARG A 611 -17.67 -20.39 21.98
N ALA A 612 -16.96 -20.31 23.11
CA ALA A 612 -16.61 -19.02 23.72
C ALA A 612 -15.64 -18.18 22.85
N THR A 613 -14.88 -18.83 21.96
CA THR A 613 -13.88 -18.22 21.09
C THR A 613 -14.30 -18.37 19.62
N SER A 614 -14.67 -17.24 19.00
CA SER A 614 -14.86 -17.17 17.54
C SER A 614 -14.35 -15.83 17.01
N ALA A 615 -13.03 -15.68 17.01
CA ALA A 615 -12.33 -14.55 16.42
C ALA A 615 -12.61 -14.47 14.90
N GLY A 616 -12.80 -13.24 14.40
CA GLY A 616 -13.00 -12.84 13.01
C GLY A 616 -14.04 -13.63 12.21
N LYS A 617 -15.15 -12.98 11.85
CA LYS A 617 -16.10 -13.49 10.85
C LYS A 617 -16.41 -12.41 9.84
N ILE A 618 -16.13 -12.67 8.58
CA ILE A 618 -16.15 -11.68 7.51
C ILE A 618 -17.20 -12.06 6.47
N PHE A 619 -18.08 -11.12 6.13
CA PHE A 619 -19.03 -11.27 5.04
C PHE A 619 -18.79 -10.20 3.99
N LEU A 620 -18.55 -10.59 2.74
CA LEU A 620 -18.40 -9.67 1.61
C LEU A 620 -19.49 -9.97 0.58
N ASP A 621 -20.36 -9.00 0.31
CA ASP A 621 -21.28 -9.08 -0.81
C ASP A 621 -20.70 -8.31 -2.00
N LEU A 622 -20.29 -9.05 -3.04
CA LEU A 622 -19.83 -8.46 -4.29
C LEU A 622 -20.98 -7.88 -5.12
N SER A 623 -22.23 -8.05 -4.67
CA SER A 623 -23.40 -7.57 -5.38
C SER A 623 -23.98 -6.32 -4.75
N ASN A 624 -24.39 -5.39 -5.62
CA ASN A 624 -25.20 -4.27 -5.21
C ASN A 624 -26.66 -4.71 -5.01
N GLY A 625 -26.94 -5.43 -3.91
CA GLY A 625 -28.25 -5.96 -3.57
C GLY A 625 -29.35 -4.90 -3.39
N ILE A 626 -30.53 -5.35 -2.96
CA ILE A 626 -31.57 -4.46 -2.42
C ILE A 626 -30.92 -3.60 -1.32
N LYS A 627 -31.07 -2.27 -1.36
CA LYS A 627 -30.44 -1.38 -0.37
C LYS A 627 -31.37 -1.09 0.82
N GLY A 628 -30.88 -1.28 2.04
CA GLY A 628 -31.54 -0.84 3.27
C GLY A 628 -32.00 -1.98 4.17
N ASN A 629 -32.82 -1.64 5.17
CA ASN A 629 -33.23 -2.56 6.25
C ASN A 629 -33.75 -3.91 5.73
N GLY A 630 -32.93 -4.95 5.90
CA GLY A 630 -33.23 -6.31 5.42
C GLY A 630 -32.28 -6.82 4.32
N ASP A 631 -31.28 -6.03 3.91
CA ASP A 631 -30.24 -6.50 3.00
C ASP A 631 -29.23 -7.47 3.65
N SER A 632 -28.47 -8.19 2.81
CA SER A 632 -27.54 -9.25 3.21
C SER A 632 -26.45 -8.75 4.17
N VAL A 633 -25.95 -7.53 3.93
CA VAL A 633 -24.89 -6.88 4.71
C VAL A 633 -25.42 -6.47 6.08
N SER A 634 -26.53 -5.73 6.13
CA SER A 634 -27.18 -5.29 7.38
C SER A 634 -27.56 -6.48 8.27
N ILE A 635 -27.98 -7.60 7.66
CA ILE A 635 -28.28 -8.84 8.38
C ILE A 635 -26.99 -9.49 8.91
N ALA A 636 -25.89 -9.49 8.15
CA ALA A 636 -24.60 -10.01 8.60
C ALA A 636 -24.07 -9.22 9.82
N GLU A 637 -24.14 -7.88 9.80
CA GLU A 637 -23.78 -7.02 10.94
C GLU A 637 -24.62 -7.37 12.18
N SER A 638 -25.95 -7.51 12.03
CA SER A 638 -26.86 -7.92 13.11
C SER A 638 -26.57 -9.32 13.70
N LEU A 639 -25.81 -10.13 12.96
CA LEU A 639 -25.39 -11.48 13.34
C LEU A 639 -23.95 -11.54 13.89
N GLY A 640 -23.28 -10.39 14.03
CA GLY A 640 -21.92 -10.28 14.55
C GLY A 640 -20.83 -10.59 13.54
N TRP A 641 -21.03 -10.26 12.26
CA TRP A 641 -20.03 -10.36 11.20
C TRP A 641 -19.49 -8.96 10.86
N ALA A 642 -18.18 -8.85 10.58
CA ALA A 642 -17.63 -7.72 9.86
C ALA A 642 -18.13 -7.80 8.40
N ALA A 643 -19.02 -6.91 8.01
CA ALA A 643 -19.74 -6.99 6.74
C ALA A 643 -19.32 -5.87 5.79
N TYR A 644 -19.14 -6.20 4.51
CA TYR A 644 -18.69 -5.29 3.47
C TYR A 644 -19.66 -5.31 2.27
N PRO A 645 -20.32 -4.18 1.95
CA PRO A 645 -21.12 -4.06 0.74
C PRO A 645 -20.25 -3.90 -0.51
N CYS A 646 -20.84 -4.06 -1.68
CA CYS A 646 -20.15 -3.96 -2.97
C CYS A 646 -19.34 -2.66 -3.16
N ALA A 647 -19.77 -1.57 -2.54
CA ALA A 647 -19.10 -0.28 -2.61
C ALA A 647 -17.67 -0.30 -2.03
N ASP A 648 -17.42 -1.14 -1.02
CA ASP A 648 -16.08 -1.28 -0.44
C ASP A 648 -15.07 -1.83 -1.45
N TYR A 649 -15.43 -2.88 -2.19
CA TYR A 649 -14.49 -3.50 -3.15
C TYR A 649 -14.49 -2.80 -4.52
N VAL A 650 -15.64 -2.30 -5.01
CA VAL A 650 -15.70 -1.56 -6.28
C VAL A 650 -14.86 -0.27 -6.22
N SER A 651 -14.91 0.48 -5.11
CA SER A 651 -14.07 1.66 -4.94
C SER A 651 -12.58 1.31 -5.00
N ARG A 652 -12.16 0.19 -4.41
CA ARG A 652 -10.78 -0.32 -4.49
C ARG A 652 -10.38 -0.82 -5.88
N ILE A 653 -11.25 -1.56 -6.60
CA ILE A 653 -11.01 -1.96 -8.00
C ILE A 653 -10.68 -0.75 -8.87
N VAL A 654 -11.41 0.36 -8.67
CA VAL A 654 -11.22 1.58 -9.45
C VAL A 654 -9.89 2.28 -9.10
N VAL A 655 -9.44 2.25 -7.84
CA VAL A 655 -8.08 2.69 -7.47
C VAL A 655 -7.01 1.84 -8.16
N GLU A 656 -7.13 0.51 -8.12
CA GLU A 656 -6.16 -0.40 -8.76
C GLU A 656 -6.16 -0.27 -10.29
N ALA A 657 -7.32 -0.01 -10.90
CA ALA A 657 -7.42 0.27 -12.33
C ALA A 657 -6.72 1.59 -12.71
N ILE A 658 -6.91 2.67 -11.94
CA ILE A 658 -6.23 3.96 -12.18
C ILE A 658 -4.71 3.80 -12.02
N ARG A 659 -4.26 3.21 -10.90
CA ARG A 659 -2.83 2.92 -10.66
C ARG A 659 -2.25 2.00 -11.73
N GLY A 660 -3.03 1.04 -12.20
CA GLY A 660 -2.68 0.12 -13.28
C GLY A 660 -2.56 0.78 -14.65
N LEU A 661 -3.45 1.71 -15.00
CA LEU A 661 -3.55 2.29 -16.34
C LEU A 661 -2.66 3.53 -16.53
N VAL A 662 -2.68 4.46 -15.57
CA VAL A 662 -1.99 5.76 -15.69
C VAL A 662 -0.86 5.96 -14.68
N GLY A 663 -0.67 5.02 -13.75
CA GLY A 663 0.40 5.08 -12.76
C GLY A 663 0.17 6.07 -11.62
N GLU A 664 -0.96 6.77 -11.60
CA GLU A 664 -1.33 7.69 -10.53
C GLU A 664 -2.04 7.01 -9.36
N ASN A 665 -2.05 7.66 -8.20
CA ASN A 665 -2.65 7.11 -6.98
C ASN A 665 -3.78 8.01 -6.47
N VAL A 666 -4.88 7.40 -6.05
CA VAL A 666 -6.11 8.08 -5.61
C VAL A 666 -6.62 7.41 -4.32
N PRO A 667 -6.89 8.14 -3.23
CA PRO A 667 -7.40 7.56 -1.99
C PRO A 667 -8.74 6.83 -2.18
N CYS A 668 -8.90 5.66 -1.56
CA CYS A 668 -10.14 4.88 -1.68
C CYS A 668 -11.37 5.65 -1.14
N ASP A 669 -11.20 6.44 -0.09
CA ASP A 669 -12.27 7.25 0.48
C ASP A 669 -12.55 8.53 -0.37
N PHE A 670 -11.58 9.04 -1.15
CA PHE A 670 -11.85 10.01 -2.23
C PHE A 670 -12.74 9.41 -3.33
N VAL A 671 -12.51 8.16 -3.75
CA VAL A 671 -13.39 7.50 -4.74
C VAL A 671 -14.84 7.48 -4.24
N ARG A 672 -15.05 7.23 -2.95
CA ARG A 672 -16.39 7.23 -2.32
C ARG A 672 -17.02 8.61 -2.26
N LEU A 673 -16.23 9.64 -1.95
CA LEU A 673 -16.66 11.03 -1.95
C LEU A 673 -17.04 11.52 -3.36
N ALA A 674 -16.19 11.23 -4.35
CA ALA A 674 -16.22 11.89 -5.67
C ALA A 674 -17.00 11.14 -6.76
N ALA A 675 -17.29 9.84 -6.61
CA ALA A 675 -18.01 9.05 -7.63
C ALA A 675 -19.55 9.03 -7.47
N GLY A 676 -20.07 9.53 -6.34
CA GLY A 676 -21.50 9.58 -6.07
C GLY A 676 -22.19 8.21 -5.96
N ARG A 677 -23.51 8.16 -6.17
CA ARG A 677 -24.29 6.92 -6.03
C ARG A 677 -24.15 5.95 -7.22
N GLY A 678 -23.72 6.44 -8.39
CA GLY A 678 -23.73 5.69 -9.65
C GLY A 678 -22.64 4.61 -9.74
N LEU A 679 -21.47 4.82 -9.14
CA LEU A 679 -20.35 3.84 -9.14
C LEU A 679 -20.73 2.49 -8.52
N TYR A 680 -21.82 2.45 -7.75
CA TYR A 680 -22.23 1.33 -6.93
C TYR A 680 -23.62 0.82 -7.31
N THR A 681 -24.02 0.92 -8.58
CA THR A 681 -25.32 0.44 -9.10
C THR A 681 -25.18 -0.33 -10.40
#